data_AF-A0A965E0F6-F1
#
_entry.id   AF-A0A965E0F6-F1
#
_cell.length_a   1.000
_cell.length_b   1.000
_cell.length_c   1.000
_cell.angle_alpha   90.00
_cell.angle_beta   90.00
_cell.angle_gamma   90.00
#
_symmetry.space_group_name_H-M   'P 1'
#
loop_
_entity.id
_entity.type
_entity.pdbx_description
1 polymer ?
#
loop_
_entity_poly.entity_id
_entity_poly.type
_entity_poly.pdbx_seq_one_letter_code
_entity_poly.pdbx_strand_id
1 'polypeptide(L)'
;MSENNRAVINDRYEIGKRIGRGGMAEIFQARDILLDRPVAIKVLFPEFATDPAFVERFRREAQAAANLNHPNIVGVYDWGKVNNTYYIAMEYVNGRTLADILKQSGTLTPMQVCDVMSEVASALISAHQNGVIHRDVKPGNILVSTTGQVKVADFGIARALGSGVEQGLTQTGAVMGTATYFSPEQAQGASTDQRSDIYSLGVVMYEMLSGSAPFTGENAVAIAYKQVHEQAMPLNQRVATVPPEVAAIVAKCMQKSPDDRYSSADQVRDELRRFVEGMPVLAMSEHAANNDKTRVLPQTETNATTLAGAQDAATELLPRTPLTATNYPPYDDKSPQRTAVFVFGALLASIVLLAGGLFLYQTLTRNSANASITVPDVRNLTVKQASEQLLASGFTPIPYAATKDGVGNDIVYSQDPPPSVLARSGDQITITYNPASTPVAVPLVRGLTVKEATALLAPLGLTLSIKEVVNDPKIPENQIMSQEPKVDTQVRSGSAIVVTVSGGLGQTTVPNVQGQVATAAQQLLQTTPYNFVVTLVNEASTTIEQGRVVRTEPAIGAQSPAGSAITVFVSSGGNKVAVPQVEGQTEADAKTLLTNAGLIPEIKYQDVPATDVNNGKVITQGTDSGTLVEPGFVIRLTIGRAAATP
;
A
#
# COMPACT_ATOMS: atom_id res chain seq x y z
N MET A 1 34.59 34.99 -16.10
CA MET A 1 34.80 33.74 -16.86
C MET A 1 33.59 32.85 -16.63
N SER A 2 32.93 32.49 -17.74
CA SER A 2 31.86 31.49 -17.98
C SER A 2 30.80 31.17 -16.91
N GLU A 3 29.54 31.51 -17.25
CA GLU A 3 28.35 30.73 -16.88
C GLU A 3 28.45 29.27 -17.38
N ASN A 4 27.70 28.38 -16.75
CA ASN A 4 27.49 26.95 -17.06
C ASN A 4 28.61 25.96 -16.69
N ASN A 5 28.63 25.56 -15.42
CA ASN A 5 29.02 24.20 -15.06
C ASN A 5 27.75 23.44 -14.63
N ARG A 6 26.86 23.14 -15.59
CA ARG A 6 25.70 22.28 -15.34
C ARG A 6 26.20 20.85 -15.22
N ALA A 7 25.80 20.15 -14.15
CA ALA A 7 26.21 18.78 -13.92
C ALA A 7 25.74 17.90 -15.08
N VAL A 8 26.67 17.15 -15.70
CA VAL A 8 26.36 16.19 -16.76
C VAL A 8 26.40 14.79 -16.15
N ILE A 9 25.33 14.02 -16.35
CA ILE A 9 25.24 12.61 -15.94
C ILE A 9 25.63 11.72 -17.12
N ASN A 10 26.57 10.81 -16.89
CA ASN A 10 27.05 9.81 -17.85
C ASN A 10 27.41 10.38 -19.22
N ASP A 11 28.02 11.57 -19.25
CA ASP A 11 28.40 12.29 -20.47
C ASP A 11 27.27 12.44 -21.51
N ARG A 12 26.01 12.39 -21.06
CA ARG A 12 24.82 12.37 -21.93
C ARG A 12 23.73 13.32 -21.48
N TYR A 13 23.46 13.41 -20.18
CA TYR A 13 22.33 14.18 -19.68
C TYR A 13 22.81 15.45 -18.98
N GLU A 14 22.62 16.59 -19.61
CA GLU A 14 22.90 17.90 -19.01
C GLU A 14 21.75 18.27 -18.06
N ILE A 15 22.01 18.25 -16.75
CA ILE A 15 21.00 18.50 -15.72
C ILE A 15 20.69 19.99 -15.63
N GLY A 16 19.39 20.30 -15.70
CA GLY A 16 18.84 21.64 -15.57
C GLY A 16 18.11 21.83 -14.24
N LYS A 17 16.95 22.49 -14.29
CA LYS A 17 16.17 22.86 -13.10
C LYS A 17 15.53 21.64 -12.45
N ARG A 18 15.46 21.63 -11.11
CA ARG A 18 14.61 20.68 -10.37
C ARG A 18 13.14 20.99 -10.66
N ILE A 19 12.39 19.96 -11.08
CA ILE A 19 10.96 20.07 -11.42
C ILE A 19 10.05 19.34 -10.42
N GLY A 20 10.60 18.47 -9.58
CA GLY A 20 9.83 17.79 -8.55
C GLY A 20 10.71 17.13 -7.49
N ARG A 21 10.10 16.80 -6.35
CA ARG A 21 10.71 16.03 -5.28
C ARG A 21 9.71 14.98 -4.81
N GLY A 22 10.05 13.71 -4.96
CA GLY A 22 9.29 12.58 -4.43
C GLY A 22 9.79 12.14 -3.06
N GLY A 23 9.23 11.04 -2.54
CA GLY A 23 9.64 10.49 -1.24
C GLY A 23 11.03 9.84 -1.23
N MET A 24 11.51 9.35 -2.38
CA MET A 24 12.80 8.63 -2.49
C MET A 24 13.77 9.23 -3.54
N ALA A 25 13.32 10.20 -4.32
CA ALA A 25 14.07 10.73 -5.45
C ALA A 25 13.72 12.21 -5.73
N GLU A 26 14.64 12.90 -6.39
CA GLU A 26 14.39 14.20 -7.02
C GLU A 26 14.24 14.06 -8.52
N ILE A 27 13.43 14.93 -9.11
CA ILE A 27 13.20 14.93 -10.56
C ILE A 27 13.73 16.25 -11.12
N PHE A 28 14.61 16.14 -12.10
CA PHE A 28 15.22 17.27 -12.79
C PHE A 28 14.79 17.29 -14.26
N GLN A 29 14.54 18.47 -14.79
CA GLN A 29 14.54 18.66 -16.24
C GLN A 29 16.00 18.60 -16.71
N ALA A 30 16.26 17.88 -17.79
CA ALA A 30 17.58 17.75 -18.38
C ALA A 30 17.48 17.77 -19.92
N ARG A 31 18.64 17.90 -20.58
CA ARG A 31 18.77 17.74 -22.03
C ARG A 31 19.60 16.50 -22.31
N ASP A 32 19.06 15.59 -23.11
CA ASP A 32 19.84 14.50 -23.71
C ASP A 32 20.67 15.10 -24.84
N ILE A 33 21.97 15.30 -24.62
CA ILE A 33 22.85 16.03 -25.54
C ILE A 33 23.13 15.24 -26.82
N LEU A 34 23.01 13.91 -26.78
CA LEU A 34 23.27 13.05 -27.94
C LEU A 34 22.10 13.05 -28.92
N LEU A 35 20.87 13.10 -28.41
CA LEU A 35 19.63 13.09 -29.20
C LEU A 35 18.99 14.48 -29.34
N ASP A 36 19.59 15.49 -28.73
CA ASP A 36 19.10 16.87 -28.65
C ASP A 36 17.61 16.99 -28.29
N ARG A 37 17.21 16.38 -27.17
CA ARG A 37 15.81 16.40 -26.71
C ARG A 37 15.69 16.67 -25.20
N PRO A 38 14.61 17.31 -24.75
CA PRO A 38 14.33 17.44 -23.32
C PRO A 38 13.96 16.08 -22.73
N VAL A 39 14.49 15.79 -21.55
CA VAL A 39 14.18 14.58 -20.77
C VAL A 39 13.99 14.94 -19.30
N ALA A 40 13.29 14.09 -18.56
CA ALA A 40 13.24 14.18 -17.10
C ALA A 40 14.19 13.12 -16.52
N ILE A 41 14.98 13.50 -15.52
CA ILE A 41 15.90 12.60 -14.83
C ILE A 41 15.45 12.49 -13.37
N LYS A 42 14.99 11.29 -12.99
CA LYS A 42 14.67 10.94 -11.60
C LYS A 42 15.94 10.41 -10.94
N VAL A 43 16.48 11.12 -9.96
CA VAL A 43 17.72 10.77 -9.25
C VAL A 43 17.38 10.32 -7.83
N LEU A 44 17.78 9.12 -7.46
CA LEU A 44 17.56 8.56 -6.12
C LEU A 44 18.35 9.37 -5.07
N PHE A 45 17.79 9.56 -3.87
CA PHE A 45 18.56 10.20 -2.80
C PHE A 45 19.76 9.34 -2.38
N PRO A 46 20.93 9.94 -2.10
CA PRO A 46 22.13 9.19 -1.69
C PRO A 46 21.92 8.26 -0.49
N GLU A 47 21.05 8.64 0.44
CA GLU A 47 20.68 7.84 1.63
C GLU A 47 19.97 6.51 1.29
N PHE A 48 19.23 6.47 0.17
CA PHE A 48 18.59 5.24 -0.31
C PHE A 48 19.48 4.45 -1.29
N ALA A 49 20.53 5.07 -1.84
CA ALA A 49 21.41 4.44 -2.81
C ALA A 49 22.36 3.39 -2.20
N THR A 50 22.54 3.41 -0.87
CA THR A 50 23.38 2.44 -0.15
C THR A 50 22.64 1.15 0.22
N ASP A 51 21.31 1.15 0.20
CA ASP A 51 20.48 -0.02 0.52
C ASP A 51 20.16 -0.82 -0.77
N PRO A 52 20.67 -2.05 -0.91
CA PRO A 52 20.40 -2.90 -2.08
C PRO A 52 18.90 -3.11 -2.34
N ALA A 53 18.06 -3.13 -1.30
CA ALA A 53 16.62 -3.32 -1.46
C ALA A 53 15.94 -2.10 -2.09
N PHE A 54 16.37 -0.87 -1.77
CA PHE A 54 15.87 0.34 -2.43
C PHE A 54 16.35 0.43 -3.88
N VAL A 55 17.60 0.08 -4.16
CA VAL A 55 18.16 0.07 -5.52
C VAL A 55 17.43 -0.93 -6.41
N GLU A 56 17.22 -2.16 -5.94
CA GLU A 56 16.46 -3.18 -6.69
C GLU A 56 15.00 -2.75 -6.93
N ARG A 57 14.36 -2.09 -5.95
CA ARG A 57 13.02 -1.51 -6.14
C ARG A 57 13.01 -0.44 -7.22
N PHE A 58 13.96 0.48 -7.18
CA PHE A 58 14.12 1.56 -8.16
C PHE A 58 14.38 1.03 -9.58
N ARG A 59 15.23 0.00 -9.71
CA ARG A 59 15.49 -0.72 -10.97
C ARG A 59 14.24 -1.41 -11.52
N ARG A 60 13.48 -2.12 -10.68
CA ARG A 60 12.25 -2.82 -11.08
C ARG A 60 11.16 -1.86 -11.58
N GLU A 61 11.02 -0.70 -10.95
CA GLU A 61 10.12 0.37 -11.39
C GLU A 61 10.48 0.85 -12.80
N ALA A 62 11.76 1.14 -13.05
CA ALA A 62 12.24 1.53 -14.38
C ALA A 62 11.97 0.44 -15.43
N GLN A 63 12.28 -0.82 -15.11
CA GLN A 63 12.20 -1.93 -16.05
C GLN A 63 10.77 -2.20 -16.53
N ALA A 64 9.78 -2.11 -15.65
CA ALA A 64 8.41 -2.37 -16.06
C ALA A 64 7.81 -1.22 -16.86
N ALA A 65 8.11 0.02 -16.49
CA ALA A 65 7.68 1.18 -17.27
C ALA A 65 8.37 1.25 -18.65
N ALA A 66 9.61 0.76 -18.77
CA ALA A 66 10.34 0.71 -20.04
C ALA A 66 9.69 -0.21 -21.09
N ASN A 67 8.94 -1.23 -20.66
CA ASN A 67 8.24 -2.15 -21.57
C ASN A 67 6.86 -1.65 -22.00
N LEU A 68 6.41 -0.49 -21.49
CA LEU A 68 5.10 0.08 -21.80
C LEU A 68 5.26 1.16 -22.88
N ASN A 69 4.64 0.95 -24.04
CA ASN A 69 4.58 1.94 -25.10
C ASN A 69 3.13 2.36 -25.35
N HIS A 70 2.75 3.52 -24.82
CA HIS A 70 1.40 4.05 -24.94
C HIS A 70 1.42 5.59 -24.87
N PRO A 71 0.60 6.32 -25.67
CA PRO A 71 0.61 7.78 -25.68
C PRO A 71 0.33 8.41 -24.30
N ASN A 72 -0.52 7.77 -23.48
CA ASN A 72 -0.85 8.24 -22.13
C ASN A 72 0.04 7.64 -21.02
N ILE A 73 1.17 7.01 -21.35
CA ILE A 73 2.18 6.55 -20.37
C ILE A 73 3.46 7.36 -20.60
N VAL A 74 4.11 7.78 -19.50
CA VAL A 74 5.43 8.42 -19.58
C VAL A 74 6.46 7.36 -19.95
N GLY A 75 7.11 7.55 -21.11
CA GLY A 75 8.13 6.61 -21.57
C GLY A 75 9.40 6.65 -20.72
N VAL A 76 9.95 5.47 -20.38
CA VAL A 76 11.28 5.35 -19.75
C VAL A 76 12.31 5.03 -20.83
N TYR A 77 13.38 5.81 -20.88
CA TYR A 77 14.42 5.69 -21.91
C TYR A 77 15.64 4.93 -21.44
N ASP A 78 16.06 5.17 -20.20
CA ASP A 78 17.30 4.60 -19.67
C ASP A 78 17.27 4.60 -18.14
N TRP A 79 18.13 3.79 -17.53
CA TRP A 79 18.42 3.83 -16.10
C TRP A 79 19.91 3.56 -15.89
N GLY A 80 20.49 4.10 -14.83
CA GLY A 80 21.91 3.92 -14.60
C GLY A 80 22.37 4.34 -13.23
N LYS A 81 23.68 4.16 -13.00
CA LYS A 81 24.38 4.63 -11.81
C LYS A 81 25.25 5.84 -12.19
N VAL A 82 25.26 6.84 -11.34
CA VAL A 82 26.14 8.01 -11.44
C VAL A 82 26.70 8.35 -10.07
N ASN A 83 28.02 8.48 -9.97
CA ASN A 83 28.71 8.64 -8.69
C ASN A 83 28.26 7.56 -7.68
N ASN A 84 27.69 7.99 -6.56
CA ASN A 84 27.20 7.12 -5.50
C ASN A 84 25.65 7.00 -5.47
N THR A 85 24.97 7.33 -6.57
CA THR A 85 23.50 7.22 -6.68
C THR A 85 23.05 6.64 -8.01
N TYR A 86 21.73 6.43 -8.15
CA TYR A 86 21.08 5.87 -9.33
C TYR A 86 20.12 6.89 -9.95
N TYR A 87 19.90 6.78 -11.26
CA TYR A 87 18.96 7.62 -12.00
C TYR A 87 18.10 6.82 -12.97
N ILE A 88 16.95 7.38 -13.33
CA ILE A 88 16.08 6.94 -14.42
C ILE A 88 15.88 8.14 -15.34
N ALA A 89 16.17 7.96 -16.63
CA ALA A 89 15.86 8.92 -17.67
C ALA A 89 14.53 8.58 -18.33
N MET A 90 13.63 9.55 -18.37
CA MET A 90 12.26 9.39 -18.84
C MET A 90 11.81 10.59 -19.69
N GLU A 91 10.69 10.42 -20.38
CA GLU A 91 10.05 11.45 -21.17
C GLU A 91 9.77 12.70 -20.33
N TYR A 92 10.16 13.86 -20.85
CA TYR A 92 9.80 15.14 -20.25
C TYR A 92 8.40 15.56 -20.71
N VAL A 93 7.44 15.56 -19.78
CA VAL A 93 6.11 16.10 -20.04
C VAL A 93 6.09 17.58 -19.67
N ASN A 94 5.98 18.45 -20.68
CA ASN A 94 5.80 19.88 -20.45
C ASN A 94 4.35 20.15 -20.00
N GLY A 95 4.13 20.25 -18.69
CA GLY A 95 2.80 20.31 -18.12
C GLY A 95 2.82 20.42 -16.60
N ARG A 96 1.68 20.10 -15.99
CA ARG A 96 1.49 20.12 -14.53
C ARG A 96 0.91 18.80 -14.06
N THR A 97 1.16 18.45 -12.80
CA THR A 97 0.48 17.32 -12.18
C THR A 97 -0.99 17.66 -11.96
N LEU A 98 -1.86 16.65 -11.97
CA LEU A 98 -3.27 16.83 -11.60
C LEU A 98 -3.38 17.34 -10.15
N ALA A 99 -2.47 16.95 -9.26
CA ALA A 99 -2.39 17.51 -7.91
C ALA A 99 -2.21 19.03 -7.91
N ASP A 100 -1.33 19.56 -8.76
CA ASP A 100 -1.12 21.01 -8.85
C ASP A 100 -2.34 21.71 -9.47
N ILE A 101 -3.00 21.08 -10.44
CA ILE A 101 -4.23 21.59 -11.05
C ILE A 101 -5.33 21.70 -9.98
N LEU A 102 -5.56 20.65 -9.20
CA LEU A 102 -6.56 20.64 -8.13
C LEU A 102 -6.27 21.67 -7.04
N LYS A 103 -5.00 21.89 -6.68
CA LYS A 103 -4.62 22.96 -5.74
C LYS A 103 -4.97 24.37 -6.22
N GLN A 104 -4.99 24.61 -7.53
CA GLN A 104 -5.28 25.93 -8.09
C GLN A 104 -6.75 26.12 -8.44
N SER A 105 -7.38 25.13 -9.07
CA SER A 105 -8.76 25.21 -9.55
C SER A 105 -9.78 24.79 -8.50
N GLY A 106 -9.37 24.05 -7.46
CA GLY A 106 -10.24 23.46 -6.45
C GLY A 106 -10.96 22.21 -6.95
N THR A 107 -11.81 22.36 -7.97
CA THR A 107 -12.60 21.25 -8.56
C THR A 107 -12.56 21.28 -10.09
N LEU A 108 -12.94 20.17 -10.71
CA LEU A 108 -13.11 20.03 -12.15
C LEU A 108 -14.57 19.70 -12.48
N THR A 109 -15.02 20.12 -13.66
CA THR A 109 -16.38 19.80 -14.12
C THR A 109 -16.51 18.30 -14.43
N PRO A 110 -17.72 17.71 -14.33
CA PRO A 110 -17.93 16.30 -14.67
C PRO A 110 -17.38 15.90 -16.05
N MET A 111 -17.52 16.79 -17.04
CA MET A 111 -17.00 16.54 -18.40
C MET A 111 -15.47 16.49 -18.42
N GLN A 112 -14.80 17.45 -17.77
CA GLN A 112 -13.34 17.46 -17.65
C GLN A 112 -12.81 16.23 -16.90
N VAL A 113 -13.54 15.78 -15.87
CA VAL A 113 -13.21 14.55 -15.14
C VAL A 113 -13.30 13.34 -16.07
N CYS A 114 -14.38 13.22 -16.84
CA CYS A 114 -14.54 12.13 -17.81
C CYS A 114 -13.43 12.13 -18.88
N ASP A 115 -13.05 13.30 -19.42
CA ASP A 115 -11.99 13.41 -20.42
C ASP A 115 -10.64 12.94 -19.86
N VAL A 116 -10.22 13.50 -18.72
CA VAL A 116 -8.93 13.16 -18.09
C VAL A 116 -8.89 11.69 -17.68
N MET A 117 -9.96 11.19 -17.05
CA MET A 117 -9.98 9.84 -16.50
C MET A 117 -10.17 8.76 -17.57
N SER A 118 -10.74 9.10 -18.73
CA SER A 118 -10.75 8.20 -19.88
C SER A 118 -9.34 7.95 -20.43
N GLU A 119 -8.48 8.98 -20.47
CA GLU A 119 -7.09 8.84 -20.87
C GLU A 119 -6.26 8.06 -19.84
N VAL A 120 -6.47 8.32 -18.54
CA VAL A 120 -5.84 7.54 -17.46
C VAL A 120 -6.27 6.07 -17.53
N ALA A 121 -7.56 5.81 -17.75
CA ALA A 121 -8.06 4.43 -17.92
C ALA A 121 -7.42 3.77 -19.16
N SER A 122 -7.22 4.49 -20.27
CA SER A 122 -6.50 3.97 -21.44
C SER A 122 -5.06 3.54 -21.10
N ALA A 123 -4.34 4.34 -20.30
CA ALA A 123 -3.01 3.99 -19.82
C ALA A 123 -3.03 2.71 -18.96
N LEU A 124 -3.98 2.62 -18.02
CA LEU A 124 -4.12 1.44 -17.15
C LEU A 124 -4.47 0.17 -17.93
N ILE A 125 -5.35 0.26 -18.92
CA ILE A 125 -5.68 -0.88 -19.81
C ILE A 125 -4.40 -1.43 -20.46
N SER A 126 -3.59 -0.55 -21.05
CA SER A 126 -2.33 -0.96 -21.70
C SER A 126 -1.35 -1.59 -20.70
N ALA A 127 -1.24 -1.06 -19.49
CA ALA A 127 -0.39 -1.62 -18.45
C ALA A 127 -0.89 -3.01 -17.99
N HIS A 128 -2.19 -3.14 -17.70
CA HIS A 128 -2.81 -4.39 -17.24
C HIS A 128 -2.69 -5.51 -18.28
N GLN A 129 -2.84 -5.19 -19.57
CA GLN A 129 -2.63 -6.14 -20.68
C GLN A 129 -1.18 -6.66 -20.76
N ASN A 130 -0.22 -5.86 -20.31
CA ASN A 130 1.20 -6.25 -20.21
C ASN A 130 1.56 -6.84 -18.83
N GLY A 131 0.56 -7.15 -17.99
CA GLY A 131 0.76 -7.74 -16.66
C GLY A 131 1.32 -6.78 -15.61
N VAL A 132 1.29 -5.47 -15.87
CA VAL A 132 1.78 -4.44 -14.97
C VAL A 132 0.61 -3.77 -14.25
N ILE A 133 0.57 -3.86 -12.93
CA ILE A 133 -0.38 -3.15 -12.06
C ILE A 133 0.33 -1.89 -11.53
N HIS A 134 -0.33 -0.74 -11.58
CA HIS A 134 0.28 0.54 -11.21
C HIS A 134 0.51 0.68 -9.70
N ARG A 135 -0.46 0.31 -8.86
CA ARG A 135 -0.42 0.31 -7.39
C ARG A 135 -0.23 1.66 -6.68
N ASP A 136 -0.17 2.78 -7.40
CA ASP A 136 0.06 4.11 -6.84
C ASP A 136 -0.63 5.19 -7.70
N VAL A 137 -1.85 4.91 -8.15
CA VAL A 137 -2.64 5.88 -8.92
C VAL A 137 -3.05 7.02 -7.98
N LYS A 138 -2.57 8.24 -8.27
CA LYS A 138 -2.85 9.45 -7.49
C LYS A 138 -2.68 10.71 -8.35
N PRO A 139 -3.21 11.87 -7.94
CA PRO A 139 -3.12 13.09 -8.74
C PRO A 139 -1.68 13.57 -9.00
N GLY A 140 -0.73 13.22 -8.12
CA GLY A 140 0.69 13.54 -8.32
C GLY A 140 1.39 12.74 -9.43
N ASN A 141 0.82 11.58 -9.81
CA ASN A 141 1.36 10.69 -10.84
C ASN A 141 0.63 10.84 -12.19
N ILE A 142 -0.35 11.75 -12.27
CA ILE A 142 -1.09 12.07 -13.49
C ILE A 142 -0.64 13.45 -13.95
N LEU A 143 -0.08 13.53 -15.15
CA LEU A 143 0.44 14.76 -15.75
C LEU A 143 -0.50 15.21 -16.87
N VAL A 144 -0.84 16.49 -16.90
CA VAL A 144 -1.57 17.11 -18.00
C VAL A 144 -0.61 18.08 -18.70
N SER A 145 -0.30 17.78 -19.95
CA SER A 145 0.58 18.61 -20.79
C SER A 145 -0.09 19.93 -21.19
N THR A 146 0.71 20.89 -21.64
CA THR A 146 0.20 22.17 -22.16
C THR A 146 -0.70 22.03 -23.39
N THR A 147 -0.63 20.90 -24.10
CA THR A 147 -1.50 20.57 -25.24
C THR A 147 -2.77 19.84 -24.83
N GLY A 148 -2.95 19.56 -23.53
CA GLY A 148 -4.13 18.87 -22.99
C GLY A 148 -4.02 17.35 -22.95
N GLN A 149 -2.93 16.75 -23.46
CA GLN A 149 -2.69 15.31 -23.36
C GLN A 149 -2.37 14.91 -21.92
N VAL A 150 -2.99 13.84 -21.44
CA VAL A 150 -2.76 13.23 -20.13
C VAL A 150 -1.73 12.11 -20.24
N LYS A 151 -0.79 12.07 -19.29
CA LYS A 151 0.22 11.02 -19.16
C LYS A 151 0.31 10.52 -17.72
N VAL A 152 0.39 9.21 -17.56
CA VAL A 152 0.55 8.52 -16.28
C VAL A 152 2.01 8.16 -16.08
N ALA A 153 2.55 8.52 -14.92
CA ALA A 153 3.94 8.29 -14.50
C ALA A 153 4.01 7.37 -13.27
N ASP A 154 5.24 6.92 -12.93
CA ASP A 154 5.54 6.25 -11.66
C ASP A 154 4.70 4.99 -11.37
N PHE A 155 4.83 3.95 -12.22
CA PHE A 155 4.24 2.63 -12.00
C PHE A 155 4.88 1.96 -10.75
N GLY A 156 4.22 2.14 -9.60
CA GLY A 156 4.65 1.80 -8.24
C GLY A 156 4.83 0.31 -7.92
N ILE A 157 5.75 -0.35 -8.62
CA ILE A 157 6.06 -1.78 -8.43
C ILE A 157 6.75 -2.07 -7.10
N ALA A 158 7.24 -1.03 -6.42
CA ALA A 158 7.95 -1.09 -5.15
C ALA A 158 7.13 -1.57 -3.93
N ARG A 159 5.83 -1.88 -4.09
CA ARG A 159 4.94 -2.27 -2.97
C ARG A 159 4.51 -3.74 -2.93
N ALA A 160 5.00 -4.60 -3.83
CA ALA A 160 4.63 -6.02 -3.80
C ALA A 160 5.75 -6.94 -3.33
N LEU A 161 5.34 -7.79 -2.39
CA LEU A 161 5.97 -9.01 -1.86
C LEU A 161 7.00 -8.78 -0.74
N GLY A 162 6.50 -8.82 0.50
CA GLY A 162 7.19 -9.54 1.58
C GLY A 162 7.65 -8.75 2.80
N SER A 163 7.78 -7.43 2.76
CA SER A 163 8.30 -6.68 3.91
C SER A 163 8.10 -5.18 3.69
N GLY A 164 7.29 -4.52 4.52
CA GLY A 164 7.28 -3.05 4.53
C GLY A 164 5.98 -2.33 4.86
N VAL A 165 4.90 -3.01 5.27
CA VAL A 165 3.81 -2.27 5.94
C VAL A 165 4.35 -1.70 7.26
N GLU A 166 5.15 -2.47 8.01
CA GLU A 166 5.76 -2.00 9.26
C GLU A 166 6.93 -1.01 9.05
N GLN A 167 7.80 -1.19 8.05
CA GLN A 167 8.97 -0.31 7.89
C GLN A 167 8.68 1.00 7.14
N GLY A 168 7.68 1.03 6.25
CA GLY A 168 7.31 2.25 5.50
C GLY A 168 6.40 3.21 6.27
N LEU A 169 5.70 2.72 7.30
CA LEU A 169 4.81 3.50 8.15
C LEU A 169 5.46 3.97 9.46
N THR A 170 6.56 3.33 9.91
CA THR A 170 7.24 3.64 11.18
C THR A 170 8.44 4.58 11.05
N GLN A 171 8.92 4.90 9.85
CA GLN A 171 9.96 5.92 9.69
C GLN A 171 9.33 7.32 9.60
N THR A 172 9.54 8.09 10.66
CA THR A 172 9.24 9.51 10.78
C THR A 172 9.78 10.28 9.57
N GLY A 173 8.88 10.70 8.67
CA GLY A 173 9.16 11.72 7.65
C GLY A 173 9.00 11.34 6.19
N ALA A 174 8.79 10.07 5.81
CA ALA A 174 8.80 9.69 4.39
C ALA A 174 7.42 9.53 3.71
N VAL A 175 6.31 9.34 4.44
CA VAL A 175 5.05 8.87 3.82
C VAL A 175 3.80 9.50 4.44
N MET A 176 3.77 10.83 4.59
CA MET A 176 2.60 11.53 5.17
C MET A 176 1.39 11.62 4.21
N GLY A 177 1.52 11.25 2.93
CA GLY A 177 0.48 11.49 1.91
C GLY A 177 0.03 10.30 1.05
N THR A 178 0.54 9.08 1.28
CA THR A 178 0.31 7.97 0.31
C THR A 178 -0.90 7.10 0.64
N ALA A 179 -1.34 7.02 1.89
CA ALA A 179 -2.50 6.20 2.26
C ALA A 179 -3.83 6.71 1.69
N THR A 180 -3.90 8.00 1.31
CA THR A 180 -5.10 8.66 0.77
C THR A 180 -5.70 7.95 -0.43
N TYR A 181 -4.88 7.28 -1.25
CA TYR A 181 -5.33 6.64 -2.48
C TYR A 181 -5.22 5.11 -2.46
N PHE A 182 -4.92 4.50 -1.31
CA PHE A 182 -4.85 3.04 -1.22
C PHE A 182 -6.22 2.39 -1.40
N SER A 183 -6.20 1.26 -2.09
CA SER A 183 -7.31 0.32 -2.04
C SER A 183 -7.38 -0.38 -0.67
N PRO A 184 -8.56 -0.89 -0.28
CA PRO A 184 -8.73 -1.68 0.94
C PRO A 184 -7.70 -2.81 1.08
N GLU A 185 -7.46 -3.57 0.00
CA GLU A 185 -6.50 -4.66 -0.01
C GLU A 185 -5.06 -4.18 0.16
N GLN A 186 -4.69 -3.00 -0.37
CA GLN A 186 -3.38 -2.39 -0.10
C GLN A 186 -3.22 -1.97 1.36
N ALA A 187 -4.27 -1.38 1.95
CA ALA A 187 -4.29 -0.98 3.35
C ALA A 187 -4.21 -2.19 4.30
N GLN A 188 -4.75 -3.34 3.90
CA GLN A 188 -4.70 -4.59 4.66
C GLN A 188 -3.42 -5.42 4.41
N GLY A 189 -2.58 -5.02 3.44
CA GLY A 189 -1.41 -5.80 3.02
C GLY A 189 -1.76 -7.09 2.28
N ALA A 190 -2.98 -7.20 1.74
CA ALA A 190 -3.42 -8.32 0.92
C ALA A 190 -2.89 -8.22 -0.52
N SER A 191 -3.02 -9.31 -1.29
CA SER A 191 -2.62 -9.36 -2.70
C SER A 191 -3.40 -8.34 -3.53
N THR A 192 -2.68 -7.48 -4.24
CA THR A 192 -3.26 -6.46 -5.15
C THR A 192 -3.39 -7.01 -6.57
N ASP A 193 -4.48 -6.67 -7.25
CA ASP A 193 -4.67 -6.93 -8.68
C ASP A 193 -5.05 -5.64 -9.43
N GLN A 194 -5.44 -5.73 -10.70
CA GLN A 194 -5.84 -4.58 -11.51
C GLN A 194 -7.02 -3.77 -10.92
N ARG A 195 -7.85 -4.39 -10.07
CA ARG A 195 -9.00 -3.75 -9.42
C ARG A 195 -8.58 -2.85 -8.25
N SER A 196 -7.35 -3.00 -7.77
CA SER A 196 -6.74 -2.03 -6.85
C SER A 196 -6.54 -0.67 -7.54
N ASP A 197 -6.07 -0.65 -8.79
CA ASP A 197 -5.91 0.60 -9.55
C ASP A 197 -7.27 1.26 -9.84
N ILE A 198 -8.31 0.45 -10.10
CA ILE A 198 -9.69 0.93 -10.31
C ILE A 198 -10.22 1.63 -9.06
N TYR A 199 -9.93 1.11 -7.87
CA TYR A 199 -10.32 1.76 -6.62
C TYR A 199 -9.66 3.13 -6.48
N SER A 200 -8.34 3.18 -6.65
CA SER A 200 -7.57 4.43 -6.60
C SER A 200 -8.04 5.44 -7.65
N LEU A 201 -8.40 4.98 -8.86
CA LEU A 201 -9.03 5.78 -9.90
C LEU A 201 -10.34 6.42 -9.41
N GLY A 202 -11.17 5.66 -8.70
CA GLY A 202 -12.38 6.13 -8.04
C GLY A 202 -12.11 7.23 -7.00
N VAL A 203 -11.09 7.04 -6.16
CA VAL A 203 -10.66 8.04 -5.17
C VAL A 203 -10.21 9.34 -5.86
N VAL A 204 -9.46 9.24 -6.96
CA VAL A 204 -9.02 10.41 -7.75
C VAL A 204 -10.23 11.14 -8.36
N MET A 205 -11.16 10.42 -8.98
CA MET A 205 -12.40 11.02 -9.52
C MET A 205 -13.21 11.74 -8.42
N TYR A 206 -13.33 11.13 -7.25
CA TYR A 206 -14.00 11.72 -6.10
C TYR A 206 -13.37 13.06 -5.71
N GLU A 207 -12.05 13.11 -5.62
CA GLU A 207 -11.31 14.32 -5.29
C GLU A 207 -11.43 15.39 -6.37
N MET A 208 -11.38 15.02 -7.66
CA MET A 208 -11.55 15.99 -8.75
C MET A 208 -12.93 16.66 -8.73
N LEU A 209 -13.97 15.91 -8.40
CA LEU A 209 -15.36 16.39 -8.38
C LEU A 209 -15.69 17.18 -7.11
N SER A 210 -15.14 16.79 -5.95
CA SER A 210 -15.49 17.36 -4.65
C SER A 210 -14.42 18.29 -4.04
N GLY A 211 -13.24 18.37 -4.65
CA GLY A 211 -12.11 19.18 -4.21
C GLY A 211 -11.38 18.62 -2.98
N SER A 212 -11.76 17.42 -2.53
CA SER A 212 -11.11 16.76 -1.39
C SER A 212 -11.28 15.25 -1.46
N ALA A 213 -10.30 14.52 -0.93
CA ALA A 213 -10.37 13.07 -0.87
C ALA A 213 -11.61 12.57 -0.08
N PRO A 214 -12.12 11.37 -0.40
CA PRO A 214 -13.28 10.79 0.28
C PRO A 214 -13.02 10.49 1.76
N PHE A 215 -11.79 10.19 2.13
CA PHE A 215 -11.38 9.89 3.49
C PHE A 215 -10.22 10.78 3.91
N THR A 216 -10.37 11.46 5.03
CA THR A 216 -9.34 12.27 5.68
C THR A 216 -9.09 11.78 7.09
N GLY A 217 -7.88 11.99 7.61
CA GLY A 217 -7.48 11.58 8.94
C GLY A 217 -6.18 12.25 9.36
N GLU A 218 -5.91 12.24 10.67
CA GLU A 218 -4.74 12.90 11.25
C GLU A 218 -3.42 12.17 10.93
N ASN A 219 -3.49 10.89 10.57
CA ASN A 219 -2.35 10.10 10.17
C ASN A 219 -2.70 9.09 9.07
N ALA A 220 -1.67 8.55 8.41
CA ALA A 220 -1.82 7.60 7.30
C ALA A 220 -2.56 6.31 7.70
N VAL A 221 -2.39 5.85 8.95
CA VAL A 221 -3.05 4.65 9.47
C VAL A 221 -4.55 4.87 9.63
N ALA A 222 -4.96 6.04 10.12
CA ALA A 222 -6.37 6.42 10.25
C ALA A 222 -7.04 6.49 8.87
N ILE A 223 -6.36 7.08 7.87
CA ILE A 223 -6.86 7.11 6.50
C ILE A 223 -6.99 5.68 5.94
N ALA A 224 -5.96 4.84 6.12
CA ALA A 224 -6.00 3.44 5.70
C ALA A 224 -7.14 2.65 6.38
N TYR A 225 -7.40 2.89 7.67
CA TYR A 225 -8.52 2.28 8.38
C TYR A 225 -9.87 2.65 7.75
N LYS A 226 -10.06 3.93 7.41
CA LYS A 226 -11.27 4.41 6.70
C LYS A 226 -11.40 3.82 5.30
N GLN A 227 -10.29 3.69 4.58
CA GLN A 227 -10.27 3.02 3.28
C GLN A 227 -10.80 1.59 3.39
N VAL A 228 -10.55 0.88 4.49
CA VAL A 228 -11.04 -0.48 4.69
C VAL A 228 -12.48 -0.54 5.21
N HIS A 229 -12.84 0.28 6.20
CA HIS A 229 -14.07 0.08 6.99
C HIS A 229 -15.18 1.12 6.79
N GLU A 230 -14.85 2.33 6.33
CA GLU A 230 -15.84 3.42 6.20
C GLU A 230 -16.33 3.56 4.76
N GLN A 231 -17.62 3.76 4.56
CA GLN A 231 -18.17 4.12 3.25
C GLN A 231 -17.95 5.62 2.98
N ALA A 232 -17.59 5.96 1.75
CA ALA A 232 -17.43 7.36 1.36
C ALA A 232 -18.79 8.07 1.34
N MET A 233 -18.82 9.34 1.75
CA MET A 233 -20.02 10.16 1.59
C MET A 233 -20.38 10.24 0.11
N PRO A 234 -21.61 9.88 -0.31
CA PRO A 234 -22.01 9.92 -1.72
C PRO A 234 -21.77 11.30 -2.35
N LEU A 235 -21.20 11.31 -3.56
CA LEU A 235 -20.81 12.57 -4.23
C LEU A 235 -21.98 13.53 -4.44
N ASN A 236 -23.15 13.01 -4.78
CA ASN A 236 -24.37 13.82 -4.97
C ASN A 236 -24.89 14.45 -3.67
N GLN A 237 -24.60 13.85 -2.51
CA GLN A 237 -24.91 14.46 -1.21
C GLN A 237 -23.90 15.55 -0.84
N ARG A 238 -22.63 15.39 -1.27
CA ARG A 238 -21.55 16.34 -0.99
C ARG A 238 -21.55 17.54 -1.94
N VAL A 239 -21.79 17.28 -3.23
CA VAL A 239 -21.78 18.26 -4.32
C VAL A 239 -23.00 18.00 -5.19
N ALA A 240 -24.07 18.76 -4.97
CA ALA A 240 -25.36 18.58 -5.64
C ALA A 240 -25.28 18.76 -7.18
N THR A 241 -24.25 19.43 -7.69
CA THR A 241 -24.05 19.63 -9.14
C THR A 241 -23.45 18.42 -9.85
N VAL A 242 -23.04 17.37 -9.12
CA VAL A 242 -22.51 16.14 -9.74
C VAL A 242 -23.67 15.30 -10.28
N PRO A 243 -23.68 14.96 -11.58
CA PRO A 243 -24.71 14.10 -12.16
C PRO A 243 -24.77 12.73 -11.48
N PRO A 244 -25.98 12.19 -11.20
CA PRO A 244 -26.15 10.89 -10.58
C PRO A 244 -25.41 9.75 -11.29
N GLU A 245 -25.29 9.83 -12.62
CA GLU A 245 -24.59 8.88 -13.47
C GLU A 245 -23.10 8.80 -13.11
N VAL A 246 -22.43 9.96 -13.03
CA VAL A 246 -21.01 10.04 -12.68
C VAL A 246 -20.79 9.62 -11.22
N ALA A 247 -21.69 10.03 -10.31
CA ALA A 247 -21.63 9.60 -8.92
C ALA A 247 -21.73 8.06 -8.79
N ALA A 248 -22.56 7.41 -9.61
CA ALA A 248 -22.70 5.96 -9.63
C ALA A 248 -21.42 5.25 -10.12
N ILE A 249 -20.78 5.77 -11.18
CA ILE A 249 -19.51 5.23 -11.69
C ILE A 249 -18.43 5.30 -10.60
N VAL A 250 -18.29 6.45 -9.94
CA VAL A 250 -17.30 6.65 -8.86
C VAL A 250 -17.60 5.72 -7.67
N ALA A 251 -18.86 5.63 -7.26
CA ALA A 251 -19.27 4.74 -6.17
C ALA A 251 -19.01 3.26 -6.46
N LYS A 252 -19.18 2.82 -7.72
CA LYS A 252 -18.85 1.44 -8.14
C LYS A 252 -17.35 1.18 -8.16
N CYS A 253 -16.54 2.15 -8.59
CA CYS A 253 -15.07 2.04 -8.49
C CYS A 253 -14.60 1.88 -7.03
N MET A 254 -15.25 2.59 -6.10
CA MET A 254 -14.88 2.65 -4.69
C MET A 254 -15.54 1.59 -3.79
N GLN A 255 -16.11 0.51 -4.36
CA GLN A 255 -16.61 -0.60 -3.56
C GLN A 255 -15.48 -1.25 -2.75
N LYS A 256 -15.79 -1.69 -1.53
CA LYS A 256 -14.77 -2.25 -0.63
C LYS A 256 -14.29 -3.61 -1.11
N SER A 257 -15.22 -4.49 -1.48
CA SER A 257 -14.88 -5.76 -2.12
C SER A 257 -14.42 -5.52 -3.56
N PRO A 258 -13.27 -6.09 -4.00
CA PRO A 258 -12.86 -6.06 -5.39
C PRO A 258 -13.87 -6.69 -6.36
N ASP A 259 -14.66 -7.67 -5.92
CA ASP A 259 -15.64 -8.36 -6.76
C ASP A 259 -16.88 -7.50 -7.07
N ASP A 260 -17.15 -6.49 -6.24
CA ASP A 260 -18.25 -5.54 -6.43
C ASP A 260 -17.84 -4.32 -7.29
N ARG A 261 -16.55 -4.20 -7.62
CA ARG A 261 -16.02 -3.14 -8.49
C ARG A 261 -16.19 -3.49 -9.96
N TYR A 262 -15.83 -2.55 -10.83
CA TYR A 262 -15.55 -2.91 -12.22
C TYR A 262 -14.41 -3.93 -12.29
N SER A 263 -14.56 -4.90 -13.18
CA SER A 263 -13.57 -5.97 -13.34
C SER A 263 -12.31 -5.51 -14.06
N SER A 264 -12.40 -4.46 -14.89
CA SER A 264 -11.29 -3.91 -15.69
C SER A 264 -11.41 -2.40 -15.88
N ALA A 265 -10.29 -1.73 -16.16
CA ALA A 265 -10.26 -0.31 -16.49
C ALA A 265 -11.01 0.02 -17.81
N ASP A 266 -11.15 -0.97 -18.69
CA ASP A 266 -11.93 -0.88 -19.93
C ASP A 266 -13.42 -0.62 -19.65
N GLN A 267 -14.00 -1.34 -18.68
CA GLN A 267 -15.39 -1.11 -18.26
C GLN A 267 -15.60 0.30 -17.69
N VAL A 268 -14.62 0.82 -16.93
CA VAL A 268 -14.70 2.18 -16.40
C VAL A 268 -14.69 3.20 -17.54
N ARG A 269 -13.76 3.05 -18.49
CA ARG A 269 -13.64 3.94 -19.65
C ARG A 269 -14.90 3.94 -20.51
N ASP A 270 -15.51 2.77 -20.71
CA ASP A 270 -16.76 2.63 -21.45
C ASP A 270 -17.92 3.35 -20.75
N GLU A 271 -18.02 3.27 -19.42
CA GLU A 271 -19.05 3.98 -18.65
C GLU A 271 -18.86 5.49 -18.69
N LEU A 272 -17.62 5.98 -18.57
CA LEU A 272 -17.30 7.41 -18.74
C LEU A 272 -17.70 7.89 -20.14
N ARG A 273 -17.39 7.09 -21.17
CA ARG A 273 -17.77 7.40 -22.55
C ARG A 273 -19.29 7.42 -22.75
N ARG A 274 -20.03 6.47 -22.18
CA ARG A 274 -21.51 6.46 -22.23
C ARG A 274 -22.08 7.76 -21.67
N PHE A 275 -21.56 8.21 -20.52
CA PHE A 275 -21.98 9.48 -19.94
C PHE A 275 -21.68 10.68 -20.86
N VAL A 276 -20.47 10.76 -21.43
CA VAL A 276 -20.08 11.83 -22.37
C VAL A 276 -20.98 11.84 -23.63
N GLU A 277 -21.36 10.66 -24.11
CA GLU A 277 -22.24 10.48 -25.28
C GLU A 277 -23.74 10.60 -24.94
N GLY A 278 -24.10 10.88 -23.68
CA GLY A 278 -25.50 11.02 -23.23
C GLY A 278 -26.29 9.71 -23.17
N MET A 279 -25.61 8.56 -23.18
CA MET A 279 -26.21 7.24 -23.03
C MET A 279 -26.38 6.86 -21.55
N PRO A 280 -27.40 6.04 -21.21
CA PRO A 280 -27.55 5.52 -19.85
C PRO A 280 -26.31 4.73 -19.40
N VAL A 281 -25.83 5.02 -18.20
CA VAL A 281 -24.69 4.30 -17.59
C VAL A 281 -25.19 3.01 -16.92
N LEU A 282 -24.48 1.90 -17.13
CA LEU A 282 -24.91 0.58 -16.64
C LEU A 282 -24.84 0.50 -15.10
N ALA A 283 -23.93 1.25 -14.49
CA ALA A 283 -23.83 1.33 -13.02
C ALA A 283 -25.15 1.77 -12.35
N MET A 284 -25.92 2.67 -12.99
CA MET A 284 -27.23 3.08 -12.45
C MET A 284 -28.28 1.98 -12.61
N SER A 285 -28.26 1.25 -13.73
CA SER A 285 -29.20 0.15 -13.98
C SER A 285 -29.02 -1.01 -13.00
N GLU A 286 -27.77 -1.34 -12.64
CA GLU A 286 -27.49 -2.34 -11.61
C GLU A 286 -27.90 -1.88 -10.20
N HIS A 287 -27.69 -0.60 -9.88
CA HIS A 287 -28.10 -0.03 -8.59
C HIS A 287 -29.64 -0.05 -8.43
N ALA A 288 -30.37 0.26 -9.50
CA ALA A 288 -31.82 0.15 -9.54
C ALA A 288 -32.30 -1.30 -9.40
N ALA A 289 -31.67 -2.25 -10.11
CA ALA A 289 -32.04 -3.67 -10.05
C ALA A 289 -31.76 -4.32 -8.68
N ASN A 290 -30.73 -3.88 -7.95
CA ASN A 290 -30.46 -4.35 -6.60
C ASN A 290 -31.40 -3.75 -5.55
N ASN A 291 -31.83 -2.50 -5.70
CA ASN A 291 -32.83 -1.88 -4.82
C ASN A 291 -34.23 -2.52 -4.97
N ASP A 292 -34.57 -3.04 -6.16
CA ASP A 292 -35.83 -3.76 -6.38
C ASP A 292 -35.86 -5.15 -5.70
N LYS A 293 -34.70 -5.76 -5.40
CA LYS A 293 -34.63 -7.04 -4.65
C LYS A 293 -34.99 -6.91 -3.16
N THR A 294 -35.14 -5.69 -2.62
CA THR A 294 -35.45 -5.45 -1.19
C THR A 294 -36.83 -4.79 -0.98
N ARG A 295 -37.69 -4.72 -2.00
CA ARG A 295 -39.05 -4.17 -1.83
C ARG A 295 -40.07 -5.25 -1.49
N VAL A 296 -40.64 -5.15 -0.30
CA VAL A 296 -41.84 -5.87 0.14
C VAL A 296 -43.02 -5.46 -0.75
N LEU A 297 -43.69 -6.45 -1.36
CA LEU A 297 -44.86 -6.30 -2.25
C LEU A 297 -46.12 -5.81 -1.50
N PRO A 298 -46.80 -4.78 -1.98
CA PRO A 298 -48.25 -4.69 -1.93
C PRO A 298 -48.85 -5.25 -3.23
N GLN A 299 -49.89 -6.07 -3.09
CA GLN A 299 -50.59 -6.74 -4.20
C GLN A 299 -51.51 -5.78 -4.98
N THR A 300 -51.77 -6.20 -6.23
CA THR A 300 -52.97 -5.98 -7.08
C THR A 300 -53.21 -4.55 -7.61
N GLU A 301 -53.61 -4.32 -8.86
CA GLU A 301 -53.84 -5.16 -10.05
C GLU A 301 -53.95 -4.24 -11.29
N THR A 302 -53.80 -4.88 -12.44
CA THR A 302 -53.88 -4.45 -13.85
C THR A 302 -55.03 -3.51 -14.24
N ASN A 303 -54.76 -2.63 -15.24
CA ASN A 303 -55.62 -2.52 -16.42
C ASN A 303 -54.88 -1.91 -17.63
N ALA A 304 -54.97 -2.62 -18.74
CA ALA A 304 -54.48 -2.23 -20.06
C ALA A 304 -55.55 -1.42 -20.80
N THR A 305 -55.16 -0.39 -21.56
CA THR A 305 -55.89 0.05 -22.76
C THR A 305 -54.92 0.65 -23.79
N THR A 306 -55.14 0.21 -25.03
CA THR A 306 -54.56 0.59 -26.32
C THR A 306 -54.92 2.03 -26.76
N LEU A 307 -54.09 2.64 -27.62
CA LEU A 307 -54.52 3.29 -28.88
C LEU A 307 -53.32 3.77 -29.71
N ALA A 308 -53.56 3.79 -31.01
CA ALA A 308 -52.60 3.81 -32.12
C ALA A 308 -52.34 5.21 -32.68
N GLY A 309 -51.29 5.32 -33.51
CA GLY A 309 -51.28 6.15 -34.72
C GLY A 309 -50.25 7.29 -34.75
N ALA A 310 -49.24 7.15 -35.61
CA ALA A 310 -48.92 8.11 -36.69
C ALA A 310 -47.58 7.73 -37.36
N GLN A 311 -47.64 7.47 -38.66
CA GLN A 311 -46.53 7.34 -39.58
C GLN A 311 -45.99 8.72 -39.99
N ASP A 312 -44.76 8.68 -40.52
CA ASP A 312 -44.12 9.62 -41.45
C ASP A 312 -43.68 10.99 -40.95
N ALA A 313 -42.37 11.12 -40.72
CA ALA A 313 -41.59 12.30 -41.11
C ALA A 313 -40.11 11.93 -41.30
N ALA A 314 -39.53 12.51 -42.35
CA ALA A 314 -38.27 12.13 -42.97
C ALA A 314 -37.03 12.39 -42.12
N THR A 315 -36.03 11.54 -42.32
CA THR A 315 -34.63 11.67 -41.89
C THR A 315 -33.99 12.92 -42.51
N GLU A 316 -33.83 14.00 -41.73
CA GLU A 316 -32.87 15.07 -42.03
C GLU A 316 -31.59 14.87 -41.22
N LEU A 317 -30.51 14.62 -41.96
CA LEU A 317 -29.13 14.55 -41.48
C LEU A 317 -28.67 15.96 -41.07
N LEU A 318 -28.44 16.18 -39.77
CA LEU A 318 -27.65 17.32 -39.33
C LEU A 318 -26.15 17.01 -39.45
N PRO A 319 -25.33 17.95 -39.95
CA PRO A 319 -23.93 17.71 -40.29
C PRO A 319 -23.03 17.54 -39.06
N ARG A 320 -22.09 16.59 -39.15
CA ARG A 320 -20.95 16.46 -38.24
C ARG A 320 -20.06 17.69 -38.33
N THR A 321 -20.02 18.49 -37.27
CA THR A 321 -18.94 19.44 -37.04
C THR A 321 -17.80 18.70 -36.32
N PRO A 322 -16.56 18.67 -36.84
CA PRO A 322 -15.44 18.15 -36.08
C PRO A 322 -15.17 19.10 -34.90
N LEU A 323 -15.36 18.63 -33.66
CA LEU A 323 -15.04 19.40 -32.47
C LEU A 323 -13.52 19.46 -32.32
N THR A 324 -12.96 20.59 -32.73
CA THR A 324 -11.60 21.04 -32.44
C THR A 324 -11.35 21.08 -30.93
N ALA A 325 -10.17 20.61 -30.54
CA ALA A 325 -9.63 20.61 -29.18
C ALA A 325 -9.40 22.04 -28.67
N THR A 326 -10.37 22.62 -27.97
CA THR A 326 -10.18 23.81 -27.13
C THR A 326 -11.29 23.90 -26.08
N ASN A 327 -11.09 23.34 -24.89
CA ASN A 327 -11.91 23.68 -23.71
C ASN A 327 -11.16 23.49 -22.37
N TYR A 328 -9.89 23.89 -22.36
CA TYR A 328 -9.18 24.22 -21.12
C TYR A 328 -9.25 25.74 -20.90
N PRO A 329 -9.31 26.24 -19.65
CA PRO A 329 -9.14 27.66 -19.39
C PRO A 329 -7.84 28.14 -20.06
N PRO A 330 -7.86 29.30 -20.75
CA PRO A 330 -6.70 29.78 -21.49
C PRO A 330 -5.49 29.95 -20.58
N TYR A 331 -4.34 29.54 -21.10
CA TYR A 331 -3.01 29.72 -20.53
C TYR A 331 -2.74 31.23 -20.35
N ASP A 332 -2.76 31.73 -19.12
CA ASP A 332 -2.42 33.14 -18.86
C ASP A 332 -0.89 33.26 -18.75
N ASP A 333 -0.25 33.40 -19.91
CA ASP A 333 1.16 33.77 -20.02
C ASP A 333 1.23 35.25 -20.43
N LYS A 334 1.32 36.12 -19.43
CA LYS A 334 1.60 37.54 -19.65
C LYS A 334 2.85 37.97 -18.92
N SER A 335 3.98 37.87 -19.61
CA SER A 335 5.07 38.84 -19.48
C SER A 335 4.65 40.17 -20.16
N PRO A 336 4.81 41.34 -19.53
CA PRO A 336 4.27 42.58 -20.08
C PRO A 336 5.23 43.23 -21.09
N GLN A 337 4.79 43.44 -22.34
CA GLN A 337 5.41 44.43 -23.23
C GLN A 337 4.40 45.27 -24.05
N ARG A 338 4.43 46.57 -23.76
CA ARG A 338 4.31 47.75 -24.64
C ARG A 338 3.14 47.81 -25.65
N THR A 339 1.99 48.34 -25.21
CA THR A 339 1.16 49.26 -26.02
C THR A 339 0.31 50.18 -25.13
N ALA A 340 0.96 51.08 -24.38
CA ALA A 340 0.32 51.90 -23.35
C ALA A 340 -0.09 53.32 -23.78
N VAL A 341 -0.02 53.70 -25.06
CA VAL A 341 -0.05 55.14 -25.39
C VAL A 341 -1.47 55.72 -25.59
N PHE A 342 -2.43 54.93 -26.10
CA PHE A 342 -3.75 55.49 -26.45
C PHE A 342 -4.83 55.33 -25.38
N VAL A 343 -4.67 54.40 -24.43
CA VAL A 343 -5.60 54.24 -23.28
C VAL A 343 -5.26 55.22 -22.15
N PHE A 344 -4.00 55.65 -22.04
CA PHE A 344 -3.54 56.57 -20.98
C PHE A 344 -4.08 58.01 -21.11
N GLY A 345 -4.43 58.48 -22.31
CA GLY A 345 -4.92 59.86 -22.49
C GLY A 345 -6.28 60.13 -21.85
N ALA A 346 -7.22 59.18 -21.98
CA ALA A 346 -8.55 59.29 -21.39
C ALA A 346 -8.55 58.98 -19.88
N LEU A 347 -7.63 58.11 -19.44
CA LEU A 347 -7.39 57.81 -18.03
C LEU A 347 -6.74 58.99 -17.30
N LEU A 348 -5.86 59.76 -17.96
CA LEU A 348 -5.17 60.90 -17.34
C LEU A 348 -6.15 62.06 -17.02
N ALA A 349 -7.11 62.34 -17.89
CA ALA A 349 -8.10 63.39 -17.66
C ALA A 349 -9.08 63.05 -16.52
N SER A 350 -9.45 61.77 -16.39
CA SER A 350 -10.27 61.27 -15.28
C SER A 350 -9.47 61.19 -13.98
N ILE A 351 -8.19 60.81 -14.03
CA ILE A 351 -7.27 60.83 -12.89
C ILE A 351 -6.98 62.25 -12.40
N VAL A 352 -6.92 63.27 -13.27
CA VAL A 352 -6.70 64.67 -12.84
C VAL A 352 -7.93 65.23 -12.13
N LEU A 353 -9.14 64.89 -12.57
CA LEU A 353 -10.39 65.27 -11.89
C LEU A 353 -10.58 64.53 -10.57
N LEU A 354 -10.26 63.22 -10.55
CA LEU A 354 -10.24 62.43 -9.32
C LEU A 354 -9.15 62.90 -8.36
N ALA A 355 -7.95 63.23 -8.84
CA ALA A 355 -6.84 63.73 -8.02
C ALA A 355 -7.13 65.12 -7.46
N GLY A 356 -7.82 66.00 -8.20
CA GLY A 356 -8.26 67.30 -7.68
C GLY A 356 -9.30 67.17 -6.55
N GLY A 357 -10.28 66.27 -6.72
CA GLY A 357 -11.26 65.96 -5.67
C GLY A 357 -10.65 65.23 -4.47
N LEU A 358 -9.74 64.28 -4.72
CA LEU A 358 -9.02 63.54 -3.69
C LEU A 358 -8.00 64.43 -2.96
N PHE A 359 -7.38 65.40 -3.64
CA PHE A 359 -6.47 66.38 -3.04
C PHE A 359 -7.23 67.34 -2.13
N LEU A 360 -8.40 67.83 -2.55
CA LEU A 360 -9.25 68.68 -1.71
C LEU A 360 -9.79 67.91 -0.48
N TYR A 361 -10.17 66.63 -0.67
CA TYR A 361 -10.60 65.74 0.41
C TYR A 361 -9.45 65.36 1.34
N GLN A 362 -8.26 65.07 0.82
CA GLN A 362 -7.05 64.74 1.59
C GLN A 362 -6.45 65.96 2.30
N THR A 363 -6.60 67.19 1.79
CA THR A 363 -6.13 68.40 2.48
C THR A 363 -7.03 68.74 3.68
N LEU A 364 -8.28 68.30 3.66
CA LEU A 364 -9.24 68.48 4.76
C LEU A 364 -9.25 67.32 5.78
N THR A 365 -8.71 66.15 5.43
CA THR A 365 -8.75 64.93 6.28
C THR A 365 -7.40 64.33 6.64
N ARG A 366 -6.27 64.83 6.12
CA ARG A 366 -4.93 64.36 6.50
C ARG A 366 -4.35 65.16 7.67
N ASN A 367 -4.71 64.74 8.87
CA ASN A 367 -3.71 64.68 9.93
C ASN A 367 -3.63 63.22 10.40
N SER A 368 -2.44 62.61 10.23
CA SER A 368 -2.02 61.31 10.78
C SER A 368 -2.27 60.05 9.93
N ALA A 369 -1.42 59.77 8.92
CA ALA A 369 -1.35 58.43 8.32
C ALA A 369 0.04 58.05 7.79
N ASN A 370 1.12 58.54 8.40
CA ASN A 370 2.50 58.12 8.11
C ASN A 370 3.32 57.87 9.39
N ALA A 371 2.67 57.36 10.45
CA ALA A 371 3.39 56.95 11.66
C ALA A 371 3.66 55.43 11.58
N SER A 372 4.93 55.04 11.59
CA SER A 372 5.33 53.67 11.90
C SER A 372 4.94 53.38 13.35
N ILE A 373 4.19 52.29 13.58
CA ILE A 373 3.70 51.89 14.90
C ILE A 373 4.57 50.74 15.39
N THR A 374 4.95 50.78 16.66
CA THR A 374 5.74 49.72 17.29
C THR A 374 4.89 48.48 17.52
N VAL A 375 5.36 47.30 17.10
CA VAL A 375 4.69 46.01 17.33
C VAL A 375 4.71 45.70 18.84
N PRO A 376 3.54 45.52 19.49
CA PRO A 376 3.47 45.17 20.91
C PRO A 376 3.93 43.73 21.17
N ASP A 377 4.42 43.46 22.39
CA ASP A 377 4.68 42.09 22.86
C ASP A 377 3.37 41.47 23.32
N VAL A 378 2.95 40.40 22.64
CA VAL A 378 1.74 39.63 22.96
C VAL A 378 2.05 38.19 23.38
N ARG A 379 3.32 37.89 23.67
CA ARG A 379 3.72 36.59 24.22
C ARG A 379 3.22 36.46 25.65
N ASN A 380 2.94 35.21 26.05
CA ASN A 380 2.34 34.83 27.34
C ASN A 380 0.89 35.31 27.56
N LEU A 381 0.26 35.90 26.53
CA LEU A 381 -1.17 36.20 26.53
C LEU A 381 -1.98 35.06 25.91
N THR A 382 -3.28 35.03 26.18
CA THR A 382 -4.18 34.13 25.45
C THR A 382 -4.32 34.56 24.00
N VAL A 383 -4.67 33.65 23.08
CA VAL A 383 -4.90 34.00 21.66
C VAL A 383 -5.90 35.13 21.51
N LYS A 384 -6.95 35.12 22.34
CA LYS A 384 -7.97 36.17 22.38
C LYS A 384 -7.36 37.52 22.79
N GLN A 385 -6.63 37.57 23.91
CA GLN A 385 -6.01 38.80 24.41
C GLN A 385 -4.96 39.35 23.45
N ALA A 386 -4.12 38.48 22.89
CA ALA A 386 -3.11 38.83 21.90
C ALA A 386 -3.75 39.43 20.63
N SER A 387 -4.82 38.81 20.14
CA SER A 387 -5.55 39.28 18.96
C SER A 387 -6.18 40.65 19.21
N GLU A 388 -6.89 40.83 20.33
CA GLU A 388 -7.51 42.10 20.71
C GLU A 388 -6.48 43.24 20.82
N GLN A 389 -5.31 42.97 21.41
CA GLN A 389 -4.24 43.95 21.57
C GLN A 389 -3.59 44.34 20.24
N LEU A 390 -3.39 43.38 19.33
CA LEU A 390 -2.85 43.64 17.99
C LEU A 390 -3.84 44.44 17.14
N LEU A 391 -5.12 44.07 17.17
CA LEU A 391 -6.21 44.81 16.51
C LEU A 391 -6.30 46.26 17.03
N ALA A 392 -6.24 46.46 18.35
CA ALA A 392 -6.26 47.78 18.97
C ALA A 392 -5.03 48.65 18.61
N SER A 393 -3.89 48.01 18.37
CA SER A 393 -2.65 48.67 17.93
C SER A 393 -2.62 48.93 16.41
N GLY A 394 -3.68 48.56 15.69
CA GLY A 394 -3.82 48.77 14.26
C GLY A 394 -3.12 47.71 13.40
N PHE A 395 -2.92 46.50 13.92
CA PHE A 395 -2.35 45.34 13.21
C PHE A 395 -3.40 44.25 12.95
N THR A 396 -3.13 43.37 11.99
CA THR A 396 -3.99 42.22 11.67
C THR A 396 -3.40 40.93 12.27
N PRO A 397 -3.96 40.36 13.35
CA PRO A 397 -3.44 39.13 13.95
C PRO A 397 -3.74 37.90 13.07
N ILE A 398 -2.76 37.01 12.91
CA ILE A 398 -2.91 35.71 12.25
C ILE A 398 -2.56 34.62 13.26
N PRO A 399 -3.56 33.93 13.86
CA PRO A 399 -3.29 32.84 14.78
C PRO A 399 -2.78 31.58 14.05
N TYR A 400 -1.69 31.02 14.54
CA TYR A 400 -1.07 29.81 14.04
C TYR A 400 -0.96 28.77 15.17
N ALA A 401 -1.65 27.64 15.02
CA ALA A 401 -1.63 26.57 16.01
C ALA A 401 -0.41 25.68 15.82
N ALA A 402 0.48 25.62 16.82
CA ALA A 402 1.64 24.73 16.83
C ALA A 402 2.03 24.37 18.26
N THR A 403 2.45 23.13 18.50
CA THR A 403 2.73 22.63 19.85
C THR A 403 4.15 22.93 20.32
N LYS A 404 4.28 23.37 21.57
CA LYS A 404 5.55 23.57 22.28
C LYS A 404 5.43 23.09 23.74
N ASP A 405 6.33 22.20 24.14
CA ASP A 405 6.39 21.70 25.51
C ASP A 405 6.67 22.83 26.51
N GLY A 406 6.05 22.75 27.69
CA GLY A 406 6.25 23.70 28.79
C GLY A 406 5.49 25.03 28.69
N VAL A 407 4.63 25.22 27.68
CA VAL A 407 3.74 26.40 27.57
C VAL A 407 2.28 26.00 27.77
N GLY A 408 1.51 26.82 28.51
CA GLY A 408 0.08 26.60 28.75
C GLY A 408 -0.76 26.57 27.46
N ASN A 409 -1.90 25.88 27.52
CA ASN A 409 -2.87 25.87 26.42
C ASN A 409 -3.44 27.28 26.17
N ASP A 410 -3.74 27.57 24.91
CA ASP A 410 -4.24 28.85 24.42
C ASP A 410 -3.28 30.03 24.64
N ILE A 411 -2.02 29.77 25.03
CA ILE A 411 -1.00 30.80 25.27
C ILE A 411 -0.13 30.99 24.03
N VAL A 412 0.03 32.24 23.61
CA VAL A 412 0.97 32.66 22.55
C VAL A 412 2.40 32.58 23.08
N TYR A 413 3.24 31.77 22.45
CA TYR A 413 4.66 31.63 22.82
C TYR A 413 5.65 32.20 21.80
N SER A 414 5.16 32.52 20.60
CA SER A 414 5.96 33.15 19.54
C SER A 414 5.10 34.13 18.75
N GLN A 415 5.72 35.20 18.26
CA GLN A 415 5.11 36.15 17.34
C GLN A 415 6.11 36.56 16.25
N ASP A 416 5.61 36.87 15.06
CA ASP A 416 6.39 37.39 13.93
C ASP A 416 5.61 38.52 13.23
N PRO A 417 6.19 39.72 13.04
CA PRO A 417 7.50 40.22 13.51
C PRO A 417 7.68 40.18 15.03
N PRO A 418 8.93 40.17 15.54
CA PRO A 418 9.20 40.21 16.98
C PRO A 418 8.76 41.55 17.59
N PRO A 419 8.54 41.60 18.92
CA PRO A 419 8.15 42.81 19.61
C PRO A 419 9.13 43.97 19.38
N SER A 420 8.63 45.19 19.49
CA SER A 420 9.40 46.44 19.39
C SER A 420 9.94 46.78 17.99
N VAL A 421 9.61 46.01 16.96
CA VAL A 421 9.87 46.36 15.56
C VAL A 421 8.86 47.41 15.08
N LEU A 422 9.30 48.34 14.23
CA LEU A 422 8.41 49.30 13.57
C LEU A 422 7.72 48.65 12.37
N ALA A 423 6.39 48.64 12.39
CA ALA A 423 5.55 48.14 11.31
C ALA A 423 4.50 49.18 10.90
N ARG A 424 3.87 49.00 9.75
CA ARG A 424 2.81 49.89 9.27
C ARG A 424 1.48 49.45 9.85
N SER A 425 0.59 50.41 10.12
CA SER A 425 -0.79 50.08 10.46
C SER A 425 -1.42 49.29 9.31
N GLY A 426 -2.05 48.16 9.64
CA GLY A 426 -2.61 47.17 8.72
C GLY A 426 -1.73 45.94 8.50
N ASP A 427 -0.45 45.97 8.87
CA ASP A 427 0.46 44.84 8.69
C ASP A 427 0.00 43.61 9.48
N GLN A 428 0.29 42.43 8.94
CA GLN A 428 -0.08 41.15 9.52
C GLN A 428 0.96 40.70 10.55
N ILE A 429 0.50 40.24 11.71
CA ILE A 429 1.34 39.73 12.79
C ILE A 429 0.92 38.29 13.07
N THR A 430 1.79 37.32 12.80
CA THR A 430 1.53 35.91 13.10
C THR A 430 1.77 35.64 14.58
N ILE A 431 0.78 35.10 15.29
CA ILE A 431 0.90 34.67 16.69
C ILE A 431 0.83 33.14 16.76
N THR A 432 1.86 32.51 17.31
CA THR A 432 1.93 31.06 17.46
C THR A 432 1.53 30.65 18.87
N TYR A 433 0.59 29.72 19.00
CA TYR A 433 0.02 29.31 20.29
C TYR A 433 -0.16 27.79 20.41
N ASN A 434 -0.20 27.31 21.66
CA ASN A 434 -0.52 25.92 21.96
C ASN A 434 -2.04 25.67 21.86
N PRO A 435 -2.53 24.82 20.95
CA PRO A 435 -3.97 24.56 20.84
C PRO A 435 -4.50 23.86 22.10
N ALA A 436 -5.59 24.37 22.66
CA ALA A 436 -6.25 23.77 23.81
C ALA A 436 -6.78 22.36 23.43
N SER A 437 -6.28 21.33 24.11
CA SER A 437 -6.89 20.00 24.06
C SER A 437 -7.95 19.91 25.15
N THR A 438 -9.14 19.42 24.81
CA THR A 438 -10.10 18.94 25.81
C THR A 438 -9.43 17.83 26.64
N PRO A 439 -9.36 17.97 27.98
CA PRO A 439 -8.82 16.91 28.84
C PRO A 439 -9.67 15.65 28.71
N VAL A 440 -9.00 14.51 28.62
CA VAL A 440 -9.59 13.18 28.50
C VAL A 440 -9.25 12.40 29.78
N ALA A 441 -10.26 11.82 30.41
CA ALA A 441 -10.05 10.95 31.57
C ALA A 441 -9.40 9.63 31.13
N VAL A 442 -8.33 9.21 31.80
CA VAL A 442 -7.67 7.93 31.54
C VAL A 442 -8.61 6.77 31.94
N PRO A 443 -9.01 5.89 31.01
CA PRO A 443 -9.83 4.74 31.35
C PRO A 443 -9.01 3.63 32.03
N LEU A 444 -9.70 2.67 32.64
CA LEU A 444 -9.08 1.46 33.19
C LEU A 444 -8.70 0.50 32.07
N VAL A 445 -7.41 0.26 31.89
CA VAL A 445 -6.84 -0.70 30.93
C VAL A 445 -6.14 -1.88 31.60
N ARG A 446 -5.89 -1.81 32.91
CA ARG A 446 -5.36 -2.96 33.68
C ARG A 446 -6.29 -4.17 33.57
N GLY A 447 -5.71 -5.34 33.32
CA GLY A 447 -6.45 -6.59 33.16
C GLY A 447 -7.02 -6.81 31.75
N LEU A 448 -6.98 -5.81 30.88
CA LEU A 448 -7.27 -6.00 29.46
C LEU A 448 -6.05 -6.54 28.73
N THR A 449 -6.29 -7.17 27.58
CA THR A 449 -5.20 -7.43 26.63
C THR A 449 -4.70 -6.15 25.99
N VAL A 450 -3.46 -6.13 25.50
CA VAL A 450 -2.91 -5.00 24.74
C VAL A 450 -3.85 -4.58 23.59
N LYS A 451 -4.47 -5.56 22.92
CA LYS A 451 -5.43 -5.34 21.83
C LYS A 451 -6.70 -4.62 22.31
N GLU A 452 -7.32 -5.11 23.38
CA GLU A 452 -8.55 -4.54 23.93
C GLU A 452 -8.30 -3.14 24.51
N ALA A 453 -7.19 -2.95 25.22
CA ALA A 453 -6.80 -1.64 25.76
C ALA A 453 -6.55 -0.63 24.63
N THR A 454 -5.88 -1.04 23.55
CA THR A 454 -5.67 -0.16 22.39
C THR A 454 -7.00 0.24 21.75
N ALA A 455 -7.94 -0.70 21.60
CA ALA A 455 -9.27 -0.42 21.08
C ALA A 455 -10.08 0.52 21.99
N LEU A 456 -9.92 0.42 23.32
CA LEU A 456 -10.57 1.29 24.29
C LEU A 456 -9.99 2.72 24.30
N LEU A 457 -8.67 2.85 24.13
CA LEU A 457 -7.96 4.15 24.16
C LEU A 457 -8.08 4.94 22.85
N ALA A 458 -8.16 4.25 21.71
CA ALA A 458 -8.24 4.86 20.38
C ALA A 458 -9.36 5.92 20.21
N PRO A 459 -10.64 5.67 20.57
CA PRO A 459 -11.71 6.67 20.42
C PRO A 459 -11.54 7.89 21.36
N LEU A 460 -10.75 7.74 22.43
CA LEU A 460 -10.41 8.81 23.36
C LEU A 460 -9.19 9.62 22.90
N GLY A 461 -8.58 9.24 21.77
CA GLY A 461 -7.34 9.82 21.26
C GLY A 461 -6.13 9.53 22.16
N LEU A 462 -6.22 8.55 23.07
CA LEU A 462 -5.09 8.16 23.92
C LEU A 462 -4.29 7.05 23.22
N THR A 463 -2.98 7.05 23.44
CA THR A 463 -2.10 6.01 22.88
C THR A 463 -1.67 5.03 23.97
N LEU A 464 -1.36 3.80 23.61
CA LEU A 464 -0.82 2.80 24.55
C LEU A 464 0.68 2.66 24.31
N SER A 465 1.49 2.73 25.36
CA SER A 465 2.94 2.55 25.28
C SER A 465 3.38 1.43 26.23
N ILE A 466 4.02 0.39 25.73
CA ILE A 466 4.51 -0.71 26.58
C ILE A 466 5.87 -0.30 27.16
N LYS A 467 5.96 -0.22 28.49
CA LYS A 467 7.21 0.08 29.20
C LYS A 467 8.14 -1.11 29.19
N GLU A 468 7.60 -2.26 29.60
CA GLU A 468 8.32 -3.51 29.75
C GLU A 468 7.34 -4.69 29.69
N VAL A 469 7.88 -5.85 29.33
CA VAL A 469 7.18 -7.13 29.36
C VAL A 469 7.81 -7.97 30.48
N VAL A 470 6.99 -8.38 31.44
CA VAL A 470 7.43 -9.15 32.60
C VAL A 470 6.78 -10.52 32.56
N ASN A 471 7.57 -11.59 32.65
CA ASN A 471 7.03 -12.94 32.70
C ASN A 471 6.37 -13.17 34.06
N ASP A 472 5.05 -13.41 34.06
CA ASP A 472 4.30 -13.77 35.26
C ASP A 472 3.45 -15.01 34.95
N PRO A 473 3.74 -16.18 35.56
CA PRO A 473 3.00 -17.41 35.28
C PRO A 473 1.55 -17.38 35.78
N LYS A 474 1.15 -16.38 36.57
CA LYS A 474 -0.23 -16.22 37.07
C LYS A 474 -1.09 -15.34 36.16
N ILE A 475 -0.49 -14.58 35.26
CA ILE A 475 -1.18 -13.62 34.39
C ILE A 475 -0.95 -14.04 32.94
N PRO A 476 -2.01 -14.36 32.17
CA PRO A 476 -1.91 -14.70 30.76
C PRO A 476 -1.04 -13.74 29.95
N GLU A 477 -0.37 -14.28 28.93
CA GLU A 477 0.44 -13.48 28.00
C GLU A 477 -0.40 -12.37 27.35
N ASN A 478 0.23 -11.22 27.12
CA ASN A 478 -0.36 -10.03 26.51
C ASN A 478 -1.43 -9.31 27.34
N GLN A 479 -1.58 -9.64 28.63
CA GLN A 479 -2.46 -8.92 29.55
C GLN A 479 -1.72 -7.81 30.29
N ILE A 480 -2.38 -6.65 30.47
CA ILE A 480 -1.79 -5.49 31.14
C ILE A 480 -1.80 -5.68 32.66
N MET A 481 -0.61 -5.66 33.26
CA MET A 481 -0.37 -5.80 34.70
C MET A 481 -0.51 -4.46 35.43
N SER A 482 -0.01 -3.38 34.82
CA SER A 482 -0.02 -2.04 35.41
C SER A 482 -0.21 -0.97 34.32
N GLN A 483 -0.73 0.19 34.72
CA GLN A 483 -0.92 1.35 33.86
C GLN A 483 -0.50 2.62 34.59
N GLU A 484 0.06 3.57 33.84
CA GLU A 484 0.41 4.92 34.24
C GLU A 484 0.09 5.86 33.05
N PRO A 485 -0.65 6.97 33.24
CA PRO A 485 -1.24 7.46 34.48
C PRO A 485 -2.38 6.59 35.05
N LYS A 486 -2.76 6.85 36.31
CA LYS A 486 -3.84 6.11 37.00
C LYS A 486 -5.19 6.40 36.34
N VAL A 487 -6.14 5.48 36.51
CA VAL A 487 -7.53 5.67 36.12
C VAL A 487 -8.08 7.03 36.59
N ASP A 488 -8.92 7.66 35.78
CA ASP A 488 -9.55 8.98 35.96
C ASP A 488 -8.60 10.18 36.01
N THR A 489 -7.29 9.97 35.83
CA THR A 489 -6.34 11.07 35.65
C THR A 489 -6.72 11.85 34.39
N GLN A 490 -6.78 13.17 34.46
CA GLN A 490 -7.05 14.01 33.31
C GLN A 490 -5.77 14.20 32.50
N VAL A 491 -5.76 13.70 31.27
CA VAL A 491 -4.61 13.79 30.37
C VAL A 491 -5.01 14.45 29.06
N ARG A 492 -4.04 14.98 28.33
CA ARG A 492 -4.28 15.55 27.01
C ARG A 492 -4.61 14.45 26.00
N SER A 493 -5.53 14.70 25.07
CA SER A 493 -5.70 13.84 23.89
C SER A 493 -4.36 13.72 23.13
N GLY A 494 -3.94 12.50 22.85
CA GLY A 494 -2.63 12.11 22.33
C GLY A 494 -1.66 11.57 23.38
N SER A 495 -1.98 11.72 24.68
CA SER A 495 -1.10 11.22 25.76
C SER A 495 -0.98 9.70 25.72
N ALA A 496 0.22 9.22 26.03
CA ALA A 496 0.50 7.79 26.14
C ALA A 496 0.15 7.26 27.53
N ILE A 497 -0.62 6.17 27.56
CA ILE A 497 -0.82 5.33 28.73
C ILE A 497 0.27 4.27 28.70
N VAL A 498 1.24 4.46 29.59
CA VAL A 498 2.37 3.57 29.78
C VAL A 498 1.91 2.35 30.55
N VAL A 499 2.15 1.15 30.03
CA VAL A 499 1.71 -0.11 30.63
C VAL A 499 2.83 -1.12 30.77
N THR A 500 2.74 -1.95 31.80
CA THR A 500 3.54 -3.18 31.91
C THR A 500 2.68 -4.35 31.49
N VAL A 501 3.20 -5.21 30.61
CA VAL A 501 2.45 -6.32 30.03
C VAL A 501 3.02 -7.66 30.51
N SER A 502 2.16 -8.64 30.76
CA SER A 502 2.60 -9.99 31.11
C SER A 502 3.14 -10.71 29.88
N GLY A 503 4.34 -11.29 29.99
CA GLY A 503 4.90 -12.24 29.04
C GLY A 503 4.41 -13.67 29.25
N GLY A 504 3.45 -13.89 30.17
CA GLY A 504 2.93 -15.21 30.52
C GLY A 504 4.03 -16.12 31.06
N LEU A 505 4.08 -17.36 30.56
CA LEU A 505 5.12 -18.34 30.92
C LEU A 505 6.49 -18.03 30.29
N GLY A 506 6.59 -17.04 29.39
CA GLY A 506 7.81 -16.68 28.67
C GLY A 506 8.13 -17.61 27.49
N GLN A 507 9.26 -17.34 26.84
CA GLN A 507 9.81 -18.18 25.77
C GLN A 507 10.77 -19.22 26.37
N THR A 508 10.74 -20.44 25.85
CA THR A 508 11.68 -21.50 26.19
C THR A 508 12.20 -22.17 24.93
N THR A 509 13.41 -22.71 25.00
CA THR A 509 14.04 -23.38 23.86
C THR A 509 13.60 -24.83 23.81
N VAL A 510 13.21 -25.32 22.62
CA VAL A 510 12.86 -26.73 22.43
C VAL A 510 14.10 -27.59 22.71
N PRO A 511 14.09 -28.42 23.78
CA PRO A 511 15.26 -29.21 24.15
C PRO A 511 15.54 -30.32 23.13
N ASN A 512 16.80 -30.73 23.04
CA ASN A 512 17.17 -31.84 22.18
C ASN A 512 16.67 -33.17 22.77
N VAL A 513 15.61 -33.70 22.17
CA VAL A 513 15.02 -35.01 22.50
C VAL A 513 15.24 -36.06 21.41
N GLN A 514 16.03 -35.77 20.37
CA GLN A 514 16.26 -36.69 19.26
C GLN A 514 16.93 -37.99 19.75
N GLY A 515 16.45 -39.14 19.27
CA GLY A 515 16.94 -40.46 19.65
C GLY A 515 16.53 -40.92 21.06
N GLN A 516 15.88 -40.08 21.86
CA GLN A 516 15.33 -40.50 23.15
C GLN A 516 14.10 -41.39 22.95
N VAL A 517 13.78 -42.20 23.97
CA VAL A 517 12.53 -42.96 24.01
C VAL A 517 11.35 -41.99 24.05
N ALA A 518 10.33 -42.21 23.23
CA ALA A 518 9.22 -41.26 23.04
C ALA A 518 8.53 -40.86 24.36
N THR A 519 8.34 -41.81 25.29
CA THR A 519 7.72 -41.56 26.59
C THR A 519 8.57 -40.67 27.49
N ALA A 520 9.89 -40.85 27.48
CA ALA A 520 10.83 -40.01 28.23
C ALA A 520 10.90 -38.59 27.65
N ALA A 521 10.93 -38.47 26.32
CA ALA A 521 10.90 -37.18 25.63
C ALA A 521 9.60 -36.40 25.94
N GLN A 522 8.45 -37.08 25.91
CA GLN A 522 7.17 -36.48 26.25
C GLN A 522 7.13 -35.94 27.69
N GLN A 523 7.60 -36.73 28.66
CA GLN A 523 7.66 -36.31 30.07
C GLN A 523 8.58 -35.11 30.27
N LEU A 524 9.75 -35.09 29.62
CA LEU A 524 10.68 -33.96 29.68
C LEU A 524 10.03 -32.68 29.13
N LEU A 525 9.36 -32.77 27.98
CA LEU A 525 8.74 -31.61 27.33
C LEU A 525 7.54 -31.07 28.12
N GLN A 526 6.80 -31.92 28.84
CA GLN A 526 5.62 -31.53 29.62
C GLN A 526 5.96 -30.99 31.02
N THR A 527 7.20 -31.15 31.50
CA THR A 527 7.61 -30.72 32.85
C THR A 527 8.28 -29.34 32.85
N THR A 528 8.34 -28.69 34.01
CA THR A 528 9.03 -27.40 34.19
C THR A 528 10.53 -27.55 33.90
N PRO A 529 11.17 -26.64 33.14
CA PRO A 529 10.70 -25.31 32.73
C PRO A 529 9.92 -25.23 31.40
N TYR A 530 9.68 -26.34 30.71
CA TYR A 530 9.17 -26.34 29.33
C TYR A 530 7.64 -26.28 29.24
N ASN A 531 6.96 -27.14 30.00
CA ASN A 531 5.50 -27.22 30.11
C ASN A 531 4.76 -27.35 28.75
N PHE A 532 5.37 -27.88 27.69
CA PHE A 532 4.76 -27.99 26.37
C PHE A 532 3.60 -28.99 26.32
N VAL A 533 2.64 -28.74 25.45
CA VAL A 533 1.55 -29.68 25.12
C VAL A 533 2.03 -30.60 23.99
N VAL A 534 2.33 -31.87 24.31
CA VAL A 534 2.96 -32.80 23.37
C VAL A 534 1.94 -33.64 22.61
N THR A 535 2.06 -33.67 21.28
CA THR A 535 1.35 -34.58 20.36
C THR A 535 2.35 -35.55 19.74
N LEU A 536 2.08 -36.85 19.77
CA LEU A 536 2.94 -37.88 19.16
C LEU A 536 2.41 -38.28 17.78
N VAL A 537 3.30 -38.32 16.79
CA VAL A 537 3.00 -38.75 15.42
C VAL A 537 4.02 -39.79 14.98
N ASN A 538 3.59 -40.87 14.32
CA ASN A 538 4.51 -41.89 13.82
C ASN A 538 5.17 -41.44 12.49
N GLU A 539 6.47 -41.69 12.37
CA GLU A 539 7.26 -41.41 11.18
C GLU A 539 8.19 -42.60 10.88
N ALA A 540 8.25 -43.04 9.62
CA ALA A 540 9.14 -44.12 9.23
C ALA A 540 10.60 -43.66 9.28
N SER A 541 11.48 -44.43 9.91
CA SER A 541 12.91 -44.17 9.94
C SER A 541 13.70 -45.46 9.82
N THR A 542 14.64 -45.50 8.89
CA THR A 542 15.59 -46.62 8.71
C THR A 542 16.84 -46.48 9.57
N THR A 543 17.06 -45.29 10.16
CA THR A 543 18.26 -44.95 10.94
C THR A 543 18.00 -44.84 12.43
N ILE A 544 16.74 -44.67 12.86
CA ILE A 544 16.34 -44.51 14.26
C ILE A 544 15.47 -45.70 14.69
N GLU A 545 15.84 -46.36 15.79
CA GLU A 545 15.10 -47.52 16.32
C GLU A 545 13.63 -47.18 16.60
N GLN A 546 12.75 -48.18 16.41
CA GLN A 546 11.32 -48.05 16.68
C GLN A 546 11.06 -47.58 18.12
N GLY A 547 10.13 -46.63 18.28
CA GLY A 547 9.74 -46.07 19.57
C GLY A 547 10.63 -44.92 20.07
N ARG A 548 11.61 -44.49 19.28
CA ARG A 548 12.47 -43.32 19.59
C ARG A 548 12.11 -42.10 18.75
N VAL A 549 12.40 -40.91 19.26
CA VAL A 549 12.12 -39.64 18.58
C VAL A 549 13.02 -39.44 17.37
N VAL A 550 12.42 -39.18 16.21
CA VAL A 550 13.10 -38.83 14.95
C VAL A 550 13.39 -37.33 14.91
N ARG A 551 12.37 -36.51 15.19
CA ARG A 551 12.42 -35.03 15.17
C ARG A 551 11.22 -34.42 15.92
N THR A 552 11.23 -33.11 16.11
CA THR A 552 10.11 -32.33 16.66
C THR A 552 9.69 -31.21 15.73
N GLU A 553 8.45 -30.74 15.88
CA GLU A 553 7.92 -29.52 15.26
C GLU A 553 7.22 -28.68 16.35
N PRO A 554 7.71 -27.48 16.69
CA PRO A 554 8.89 -26.79 16.16
C PRO A 554 10.21 -27.58 16.34
N ALA A 555 11.18 -27.29 15.49
CA ALA A 555 12.46 -27.99 15.46
C ALA A 555 13.28 -27.80 16.75
N ILE A 556 14.13 -28.78 17.06
CA ILE A 556 15.06 -28.74 18.19
C ILE A 556 15.90 -27.46 18.16
N GLY A 557 15.98 -26.76 19.30
CA GLY A 557 16.69 -25.48 19.41
C GLY A 557 15.87 -24.25 19.00
N ALA A 558 14.64 -24.41 18.49
CA ALA A 558 13.74 -23.27 18.24
C ALA A 558 13.29 -22.62 19.56
N GLN A 559 13.08 -21.30 19.54
CA GLN A 559 12.37 -20.61 20.61
C GLN A 559 10.87 -20.84 20.45
N SER A 560 10.19 -21.23 21.51
CA SER A 560 8.74 -21.39 21.50
C SER A 560 8.14 -20.96 22.85
N PRO A 561 6.91 -20.44 22.87
CA PRO A 561 6.26 -20.08 24.12
C PRO A 561 6.18 -21.31 25.03
N ALA A 562 6.60 -21.18 26.28
CA ALA A 562 6.39 -22.23 27.28
C ALA A 562 4.87 -22.49 27.40
N GLY A 563 4.43 -23.75 27.42
CA GLY A 563 3.01 -24.09 27.35
C GLY A 563 2.44 -24.33 25.94
N SER A 564 3.17 -24.01 24.88
CA SER A 564 2.69 -24.21 23.49
C SER A 564 2.70 -25.68 23.06
N ALA A 565 2.04 -25.97 21.94
CA ALA A 565 1.97 -27.31 21.39
C ALA A 565 3.26 -27.70 20.64
N ILE A 566 3.78 -28.91 20.88
CA ILE A 566 4.89 -29.52 20.15
C ILE A 566 4.47 -30.87 19.60
N THR A 567 4.72 -31.09 18.31
CA THR A 567 4.59 -32.40 17.68
C THR A 567 5.90 -33.15 17.75
N VAL A 568 5.90 -34.34 18.32
CA VAL A 568 7.05 -35.23 18.41
C VAL A 568 6.86 -36.39 17.43
N PHE A 569 7.75 -36.50 16.45
CA PHE A 569 7.72 -37.56 15.46
C PHE A 569 8.49 -38.77 15.99
N VAL A 570 7.82 -39.91 16.13
CA VAL A 570 8.34 -41.14 16.71
C VAL A 570 8.59 -42.16 15.61
N SER A 571 9.77 -42.79 15.62
CA SER A 571 10.14 -43.80 14.66
C SER A 571 9.18 -45.00 14.76
N SER A 572 8.53 -45.33 13.66
CA SER A 572 7.80 -46.60 13.52
C SER A 572 8.71 -47.78 13.15
N GLY A 573 10.03 -47.57 13.01
CA GLY A 573 10.99 -48.54 12.46
C GLY A 573 11.04 -48.54 10.93
N GLY A 574 12.02 -49.26 10.37
CA GLY A 574 12.18 -49.47 8.92
C GLY A 574 11.47 -50.74 8.44
N ASN A 575 10.96 -50.72 7.19
CA ASN A 575 10.25 -51.84 6.54
C ASN A 575 11.19 -53.00 6.19
N LYS A 576 11.72 -53.72 7.18
CA LYS A 576 12.52 -54.93 6.92
C LYS A 576 11.62 -56.06 6.43
N VAL A 577 12.08 -56.81 5.43
CA VAL A 577 11.39 -57.97 4.88
C VAL A 577 12.09 -59.24 5.33
N ALA A 578 11.31 -60.26 5.68
CA ALA A 578 11.84 -61.58 6.02
C ALA A 578 12.28 -62.31 4.74
N VAL A 579 13.52 -62.83 4.73
CA VAL A 579 14.02 -63.67 3.64
C VAL A 579 13.17 -64.95 3.58
N PRO A 580 12.52 -65.25 2.45
CA PRO A 580 11.72 -66.46 2.33
C PRO A 580 12.56 -67.73 2.12
N GLN A 581 11.97 -68.90 2.34
CA GLN A 581 12.59 -70.20 2.05
C GLN A 581 12.46 -70.55 0.57
N VAL A 582 13.59 -70.69 -0.13
CA VAL A 582 13.62 -71.02 -1.56
C VAL A 582 14.48 -72.24 -1.92
N GLU A 583 15.18 -72.84 -0.95
CA GLU A 583 15.89 -74.12 -1.17
C GLU A 583 14.94 -75.25 -1.59
N GLY A 584 15.36 -76.05 -2.57
CA GLY A 584 14.56 -77.13 -3.15
C GLY A 584 13.44 -76.67 -4.09
N GLN A 585 13.18 -75.37 -4.23
CA GLN A 585 12.25 -74.84 -5.22
C GLN A 585 12.87 -74.75 -6.61
N THR A 586 12.04 -74.61 -7.65
CA THR A 586 12.51 -74.36 -9.01
C THR A 586 13.11 -72.96 -9.13
N GLU A 587 14.00 -72.74 -10.11
CA GLU A 587 14.56 -71.41 -10.38
C GLU A 587 13.46 -70.33 -10.56
N ALA A 588 12.39 -70.66 -11.28
CA ALA A 588 11.31 -69.74 -11.57
C ALA A 588 10.50 -69.35 -10.31
N ASP A 589 10.19 -70.34 -9.46
CA ASP A 589 9.46 -70.12 -8.22
C ASP A 589 10.30 -69.31 -7.24
N ALA A 590 11.60 -69.65 -7.09
CA ALA A 590 12.52 -68.93 -6.23
C ALA A 590 12.69 -67.45 -6.62
N LYS A 591 12.84 -67.16 -7.93
CA LYS A 591 12.91 -65.77 -8.45
C LYS A 591 11.64 -64.99 -8.13
N THR A 592 10.49 -65.61 -8.38
CA THR A 592 9.18 -64.97 -8.18
C THR A 592 8.97 -64.65 -6.70
N LEU A 593 9.28 -65.60 -5.83
CA LEU A 593 9.04 -65.50 -4.41
C LEU A 593 9.96 -64.45 -3.74
N LEU A 594 11.23 -64.38 -4.15
CA LEU A 594 12.16 -63.34 -3.72
C LEU A 594 11.77 -61.95 -4.25
N THR A 595 11.39 -61.85 -5.53
CA THR A 595 10.99 -60.56 -6.13
C THR A 595 9.70 -60.02 -5.51
N ASN A 596 8.73 -60.89 -5.21
CA ASN A 596 7.50 -60.51 -4.52
C ASN A 596 7.75 -60.04 -3.08
N ALA A 597 8.80 -60.57 -2.44
CA ALA A 597 9.28 -60.08 -1.15
C ALA A 597 10.14 -58.80 -1.28
N GLY A 598 10.28 -58.24 -2.49
CA GLY A 598 11.10 -57.04 -2.72
C GLY A 598 12.60 -57.29 -2.59
N LEU A 599 13.07 -58.53 -2.78
CA LEU A 599 14.48 -58.93 -2.73
C LEU A 599 15.02 -59.22 -4.13
N ILE A 600 16.34 -59.12 -4.31
CA ILE A 600 16.99 -59.28 -5.62
C ILE A 600 17.70 -60.65 -5.68
N PRO A 601 17.26 -61.59 -6.55
CA PRO A 601 17.93 -62.88 -6.70
C PRO A 601 19.21 -62.76 -7.55
N GLU A 602 20.35 -63.20 -7.03
CA GLU A 602 21.63 -63.33 -7.75
C GLU A 602 21.94 -64.82 -7.96
N ILE A 603 22.05 -65.30 -9.21
CA ILE A 603 22.09 -66.74 -9.50
C ILE A 603 23.48 -67.18 -9.93
N LYS A 604 23.93 -68.28 -9.33
CA LYS A 604 25.10 -69.04 -9.72
C LYS A 604 24.68 -70.46 -10.09
N TYR A 605 25.10 -70.94 -11.25
CA TYR A 605 24.85 -72.32 -11.66
C TYR A 605 25.93 -73.27 -11.15
N GLN A 606 25.51 -74.45 -10.73
CA GLN A 606 26.37 -75.57 -10.39
C GLN A 606 26.00 -76.76 -11.28
N ASP A 607 26.99 -77.33 -11.96
CA ASP A 607 26.77 -78.48 -12.84
C ASP A 607 26.44 -79.73 -12.01
N VAL A 608 25.35 -80.39 -12.35
CA VAL A 608 24.87 -81.64 -11.74
C VAL A 608 24.55 -82.68 -12.82
N PRO A 609 24.55 -83.99 -12.51
CA PRO A 609 24.09 -85.02 -13.45
C PRO A 609 22.66 -84.75 -13.94
N ALA A 610 22.33 -85.12 -15.18
CA ALA A 610 21.00 -84.89 -15.73
C ALA A 610 19.86 -85.59 -14.93
N THR A 611 20.19 -86.68 -14.23
CA THR A 611 19.29 -87.44 -13.35
C THR A 611 19.25 -86.93 -11.91
N ASP A 612 20.01 -85.89 -11.58
CA ASP A 612 20.07 -85.34 -10.22
C ASP A 612 18.74 -84.67 -9.85
N VAL A 613 18.26 -84.94 -8.63
CA VAL A 613 17.01 -84.37 -8.09
C VAL A 613 17.04 -82.85 -7.99
N ASN A 614 18.23 -82.25 -8.00
CA ASN A 614 18.47 -80.81 -7.93
C ASN A 614 18.62 -80.14 -9.30
N ASN A 615 18.53 -80.87 -10.40
CA ASN A 615 18.53 -80.28 -11.73
C ASN A 615 17.34 -79.30 -11.89
N GLY A 616 17.63 -78.04 -12.17
CA GLY A 616 16.64 -76.95 -12.27
C GLY A 616 16.14 -76.40 -10.93
N LYS A 617 16.72 -76.82 -9.79
CA LYS A 617 16.31 -76.41 -8.44
C LYS A 617 17.41 -75.68 -7.68
N VAL A 618 16.99 -74.88 -6.69
CA VAL A 618 17.89 -74.19 -5.77
C VAL A 618 18.54 -75.20 -4.82
N ILE A 619 19.86 -75.31 -4.87
CA ILE A 619 20.70 -76.16 -4.02
C ILE A 619 20.97 -75.46 -2.68
N THR A 620 21.32 -74.17 -2.72
CA THR A 620 21.62 -73.37 -1.51
C THR A 620 21.13 -71.94 -1.67
N GLN A 621 20.64 -71.33 -0.58
CA GLN A 621 20.44 -69.88 -0.48
C GLN A 621 21.51 -69.24 0.42
N GLY A 622 22.05 -68.08 0.02
CA GLY A 622 23.16 -67.41 0.71
C GLY A 622 22.78 -66.60 1.95
N THR A 623 21.50 -66.55 2.29
CA THR A 623 20.98 -65.90 3.51
C THR A 623 19.86 -66.76 4.06
N ASP A 624 19.95 -67.09 5.35
CA ASP A 624 18.99 -67.97 6.01
C ASP A 624 17.59 -67.37 5.98
N SER A 625 16.57 -68.22 5.80
CA SER A 625 15.20 -67.73 5.86
C SER A 625 14.83 -67.19 7.23
N GLY A 626 13.88 -66.26 7.24
CA GLY A 626 13.44 -65.59 8.46
C GLY A 626 14.38 -64.48 8.90
N THR A 627 15.56 -64.36 8.30
CA THR A 627 16.43 -63.20 8.48
C THR A 627 15.73 -61.95 7.98
N LEU A 628 15.67 -60.89 8.79
CA LEU A 628 15.08 -59.61 8.43
C LEU A 628 16.12 -58.73 7.72
N VAL A 629 15.87 -58.42 6.44
CA VAL A 629 16.76 -57.63 5.59
C VAL A 629 16.04 -56.42 5.00
N GLU A 630 16.79 -55.47 4.46
CA GLU A 630 16.21 -54.29 3.80
C GLU A 630 15.59 -54.67 2.43
N PRO A 631 14.52 -54.00 1.97
CA PRO A 631 14.04 -54.12 0.61
C PRO A 631 15.17 -53.82 -0.39
N GLY A 632 15.28 -54.63 -1.44
CA GLY A 632 16.34 -54.56 -2.45
C GLY A 632 17.62 -55.31 -2.06
N PHE A 633 17.65 -55.99 -0.90
CA PHE A 633 18.79 -56.82 -0.52
C PHE A 633 19.00 -58.00 -1.48
N VAL A 634 20.26 -58.29 -1.80
CA VAL A 634 20.64 -59.32 -2.78
C VAL A 634 20.74 -60.69 -2.09
N ILE A 635 20.00 -61.67 -2.59
CA ILE A 635 20.02 -63.06 -2.13
C ILE A 635 20.71 -63.93 -3.19
N ARG A 636 21.87 -64.47 -2.84
CA ARG A 636 22.63 -65.37 -3.70
C ARG A 636 22.02 -66.77 -3.69
N LEU A 637 21.74 -67.32 -4.87
CA LEU A 637 21.20 -68.66 -5.06
C LEU A 637 22.19 -69.51 -5.86
N THR A 638 22.40 -70.75 -5.42
CA THR A 638 23.07 -71.77 -6.22
C THR A 638 22.03 -72.68 -6.85
N ILE A 639 22.01 -72.81 -8.18
CA ILE A 639 21.01 -73.61 -8.90
C ILE A 639 21.69 -74.76 -9.63
N GLY A 640 21.16 -75.97 -9.46
CA GLY A 640 21.64 -77.14 -10.19
C GLY A 640 21.29 -77.05 -11.67
N ARG A 641 22.27 -77.23 -12.55
CA ARG A 641 22.08 -77.28 -13.99
C ARG A 641 22.69 -78.55 -14.55
N ALA A 642 21.94 -79.30 -15.34
CA ALA A 642 22.49 -80.48 -16.01
C ALA A 642 23.74 -80.11 -16.82
N ALA A 643 24.86 -80.78 -16.54
CA ALA A 643 26.06 -80.67 -17.37
C ALA A 643 25.72 -81.18 -18.79
N ALA A 644 26.03 -80.40 -19.82
CA ALA A 644 25.94 -80.90 -21.19
C ALA A 644 26.89 -82.09 -21.33
N THR A 645 26.36 -83.25 -21.73
CA THR A 645 27.19 -84.41 -22.05
C THR A 645 28.09 -84.03 -23.23
N PRO A 646 29.43 -84.21 -23.13
CA PRO A 646 30.36 -83.80 -24.18
C PRO A 646 30.12 -84.50 -25.51
#